data_AF-A0A6H9WDM4-F1
#
_entry.id   AF-A0A6H9WDM4-F1
#
_cell.length_a   1.000
_cell.length_b   1.000
_cell.length_c   1.000
_cell.angle_alpha   90.00
_cell.angle_beta   90.00
_cell.angle_gamma   90.00
#
_symmetry.space_group_name_H-M   'P 1'
#
loop_
_entity.id
_entity.type
_entity.pdbx_description
1 polymer ?
#
loop_
_entity_poly.entity_id
_entity_poly.type
_entity_poly.pdbx_seq_one_letter_code
_entity_poly.pdbx_strand_id
1 'polypeptide(L)'
;MVEASGASGGLEGGGATTARILRVMAIAIGASSVLFPAMLLATITHQWDVAAVWWNVLALGTSLATGLACVLAAIDGAPRRIRVVAGAVAVAYFAVATLRIPGQVAALEVWDAPWFSNVVAVGVAAAGLAFRPAIGIISLLAFGVVAGVARWYGGDEHSVALGLQNGAQTVAFCSIFLVMALSLLRAGRSADGALAEAREEAAAEASRRARRDVVERMDALIHDRVLATLLLAGRATRPAERDAARRSAVGALAALERQRADDERGLTPTEFVWTAQGLVRDLDPEVQFGYELGGDGGGDGGDGIAGPRDEAGAEGAGREIPGDVAEALTSAMLEALRNSFRHADRGDASTTRAVHVAASPDGLVVTVLDDGVGFDTSRVDPQRLGIAGSIRGRMRAIGGRAQVVSVIGQGTRVALSWRREQAVAPEAGAEQYAERPWRLRRRVSPLDLDFWIGPSPGEEAAAATDVERASAAGAPRGESERSAPAPSPAPASGDQAAREANLRRWLARRIQREPLLVFAVLQVSSNVVLATSSEPGLAATWPCIAALALYAVAAGLAVLPGSTPLPLPFSVAVVALTTVVAALMGTIIPQDAGYFAWHFGANTLLLLGLGLRGRIAFAWIGMVAMVVVAGAVMALRDTSLAALPGLFDRNVAVVLVGTVAAFALKRTINRTLAIERARDAGAVRRAGLAAASDERDRILRRFEASALPVLREIAADGVDAAAGGADDGEVIGAATADAEARVETSAEADDARRRRWLATEAVLRDRIRARALDVEPLRGAVRRARERGLRVVVLDDAGDATVPAEHLARAIAWAASRLDREPGPEATVRLRASGGGLTLTIAGADVEEFALTGGAEVAS
;
A
#
# COMPACT_ATOMS: atom_id res chain seq x y z
N MET A 1 6.73 31.04 23.32
CA MET A 1 7.68 29.89 23.33
C MET A 1 7.02 28.80 24.16
N VAL A 2 6.17 27.93 23.60
CA VAL A 2 6.57 26.62 23.06
C VAL A 2 5.57 26.07 22.02
N GLU A 3 4.54 26.82 21.62
CA GLU A 3 3.45 26.31 20.75
C GLU A 3 3.57 26.59 19.23
N ALA A 4 4.75 26.95 18.72
CA ALA A 4 4.91 27.37 17.31
C ALA A 4 5.79 26.45 16.43
N SER A 5 6.12 25.23 16.88
CA SER A 5 7.05 24.32 16.16
C SER A 5 6.36 23.20 15.34
N GLY A 6 5.06 22.95 15.53
CA GLY A 6 4.38 21.80 14.92
C GLY A 6 3.79 22.01 13.51
N ALA A 7 3.77 23.22 12.97
CA ALA A 7 2.94 23.55 11.79
C ALA A 7 3.71 23.76 10.46
N SER A 8 5.05 23.67 10.44
CA SER A 8 5.86 23.96 9.25
C SER A 8 6.26 22.75 8.40
N GLY A 9 5.89 21.52 8.79
CA GLY A 9 6.25 20.29 8.04
C GLY A 9 5.21 19.81 6.99
N GLY A 10 4.00 20.37 6.97
CA GLY A 10 2.85 19.75 6.26
C GLY A 10 2.60 20.18 4.81
N LEU A 11 3.33 21.17 4.27
CA LEU A 11 2.93 21.83 3.01
C LEU A 11 3.85 21.62 1.79
N GLU A 12 4.99 20.92 1.92
CA GLU A 12 5.92 20.74 0.78
C GLU A 12 5.96 19.32 0.17
N GLY A 13 5.25 18.35 0.75
CA GLY A 13 5.09 17.01 0.16
C GLY A 13 3.92 16.93 -0.80
N GLY A 14 4.04 17.49 -2.01
CA GLY A 14 3.01 17.31 -3.05
C GLY A 14 2.75 15.82 -3.30
N GLY A 15 1.50 15.37 -3.12
CA GLY A 15 1.12 13.97 -3.26
C GLY A 15 1.59 13.34 -4.58
N ALA A 16 1.91 12.04 -4.52
CA ALA A 16 2.59 11.33 -5.62
C ALA A 16 1.80 11.37 -6.93
N THR A 17 0.46 11.35 -6.88
CA THR A 17 -0.40 11.45 -8.06
C THR A 17 -0.36 12.86 -8.63
N THR A 18 -0.49 13.88 -7.79
CA THR A 18 -0.41 15.28 -8.20
C THR A 18 0.94 15.60 -8.86
N ALA A 19 2.05 15.12 -8.28
CA ALA A 19 3.40 15.29 -8.83
C ALA A 19 3.53 14.67 -10.23
N ARG A 20 2.96 13.47 -10.45
CA ARG A 20 2.96 12.80 -11.76
C ARG A 20 2.09 13.52 -12.78
N ILE A 21 0.90 13.98 -12.38
CA ILE A 21 0.02 14.78 -13.25
C ILE A 21 0.75 16.06 -13.68
N LEU A 22 1.44 16.75 -12.77
CA LEU A 22 2.27 17.92 -13.12
C LEU A 22 3.33 17.59 -14.17
N ARG A 23 4.05 16.45 -14.04
CA ARG A 23 5.05 16.03 -15.05
C ARG A 23 4.41 15.76 -16.41
N VAL A 24 3.32 14.99 -16.44
CA VAL A 24 2.62 14.66 -17.70
C VAL A 24 2.11 15.92 -18.39
N MET A 25 1.52 16.84 -17.62
CA MET A 25 1.05 18.10 -18.15
C MET A 25 2.19 19.00 -18.63
N ALA A 26 3.32 19.06 -17.94
CA ALA A 26 4.50 19.80 -18.39
C ALA A 26 5.06 19.25 -19.71
N ILE A 27 5.13 17.92 -19.85
CA ILE A 27 5.53 17.28 -21.12
C ILE A 27 4.51 17.58 -22.23
N ALA A 28 3.21 17.53 -21.93
CA ALA A 28 2.17 17.85 -22.91
C ALA A 28 2.23 19.31 -23.37
N ILE A 29 2.46 20.25 -22.44
CA ILE A 29 2.69 21.67 -22.74
C ILE A 29 3.93 21.82 -23.63
N GLY A 30 5.02 21.13 -23.29
CA GLY A 30 6.25 21.21 -24.07
C GLY A 30 6.16 20.61 -25.47
N ALA A 31 5.45 19.48 -25.62
CA ALA A 31 5.16 18.93 -26.94
C ALA A 31 4.25 19.85 -27.76
N SER A 32 3.25 20.46 -27.13
CA SER A 32 2.31 21.39 -27.78
C SER A 32 3.00 22.65 -28.29
N SER A 33 4.01 23.14 -27.58
CA SER A 33 4.72 24.37 -27.97
C SER A 33 5.63 24.20 -29.19
N VAL A 34 5.92 22.95 -29.60
CA VAL A 34 6.58 22.60 -30.87
C VAL A 34 5.55 22.25 -31.94
N LEU A 35 4.55 21.44 -31.58
CA LEU A 35 3.54 20.95 -32.51
C LEU A 35 2.70 22.09 -33.12
N PHE A 36 2.22 23.03 -32.30
CA PHE A 36 1.36 24.10 -32.79
C PHE A 36 2.06 25.02 -33.80
N PRO A 37 3.27 25.57 -33.54
CA PRO A 37 3.98 26.36 -34.55
C PRO A 37 4.30 25.56 -35.82
N ALA A 38 4.66 24.28 -35.71
CA ALA A 38 4.92 23.44 -36.87
C ALA A 38 3.68 23.26 -37.77
N MET A 39 2.49 23.08 -37.16
CA MET A 39 1.23 22.99 -37.90
C MET A 39 0.79 24.35 -38.48
N LEU A 40 1.22 25.46 -37.88
CA LEU A 40 0.91 26.82 -38.34
C LEU A 40 1.96 27.38 -39.30
N LEU A 41 2.90 26.56 -39.79
CA LEU A 41 4.01 27.03 -40.62
C LEU A 41 3.55 27.86 -41.83
N ALA A 42 2.51 27.40 -42.54
CA ALA A 42 1.95 28.11 -43.68
C ALA A 42 1.40 29.49 -43.29
N THR A 43 0.67 29.59 -42.16
CA THR A 43 0.14 30.84 -41.63
C THR A 43 1.26 31.78 -41.18
N ILE A 44 2.30 31.24 -40.53
CA ILE A 44 3.47 32.02 -40.09
C ILE A 44 4.21 32.60 -41.29
N THR A 45 4.40 31.83 -42.36
CA THR A 45 5.04 32.32 -43.59
C THR A 45 4.19 33.36 -44.30
N HIS A 46 2.86 33.20 -44.30
CA HIS A 46 1.96 34.16 -44.92
C HIS A 46 1.94 35.51 -44.16
N GLN A 47 2.00 35.47 -42.83
CA GLN A 47 1.97 36.67 -41.99
C GLN A 47 3.35 37.23 -41.65
N TRP A 48 4.43 36.74 -42.28
CA TRP A 48 5.80 37.07 -41.88
C TRP A 48 6.07 38.57 -41.96
N ASP A 49 5.67 39.21 -43.05
CA ASP A 49 5.91 40.64 -43.30
C ASP A 49 4.90 41.57 -42.60
N VAL A 50 3.88 40.99 -41.97
CA VAL A 50 2.84 41.75 -41.25
C VAL A 50 3.32 42.19 -39.86
N ALA A 51 4.29 41.49 -39.29
CA ALA A 51 4.89 41.79 -38.01
C ALA A 51 6.40 42.02 -38.15
N ALA A 52 6.95 42.83 -37.25
CA ALA A 52 8.37 43.12 -37.23
C ALA A 52 9.19 41.84 -37.04
N VAL A 53 10.31 41.74 -37.76
CA VAL A 53 11.20 40.56 -37.73
C VAL A 53 11.64 40.21 -36.30
N TRP A 54 11.95 41.22 -35.47
CA TRP A 54 12.32 41.00 -34.07
C TRP A 54 11.21 40.31 -33.27
N TRP A 55 9.94 40.64 -33.55
CA TRP A 55 8.81 40.06 -32.84
C TRP A 55 8.56 38.62 -33.31
N ASN A 56 8.64 38.35 -34.62
CA ASN A 56 8.51 37.00 -35.16
C ASN A 56 9.58 36.04 -34.58
N VAL A 57 10.84 36.49 -34.53
CA VAL A 57 11.95 35.72 -33.94
C VAL A 57 11.73 35.49 -32.44
N LEU A 58 11.30 36.53 -31.71
CA LEU A 58 10.99 36.41 -30.29
C LEU A 58 9.83 35.44 -30.04
N ALA A 59 8.77 35.48 -30.86
CA ALA A 59 7.59 34.64 -30.71
C ALA A 59 7.86 33.16 -31.01
N LEU A 60 8.61 32.88 -32.09
CA LEU A 60 9.07 31.53 -32.41
C LEU A 60 10.06 31.02 -31.36
N GLY A 61 11.05 31.82 -30.99
CA GLY A 61 12.03 31.48 -29.96
C GLY A 61 11.38 31.17 -28.61
N THR A 62 10.40 31.99 -28.19
CA THR A 62 9.63 31.74 -26.96
C THR A 62 8.85 30.45 -27.07
N SER A 63 8.18 30.18 -28.20
CA SER A 63 7.38 28.95 -28.37
C SER A 63 8.24 27.69 -28.24
N LEU A 64 9.42 27.68 -28.85
CA LEU A 64 10.33 26.53 -28.83
C LEU A 64 11.08 26.39 -27.48
N ALA A 65 11.66 27.48 -26.97
CA ALA A 65 12.48 27.46 -25.75
C ALA A 65 11.67 27.11 -24.50
N THR A 66 10.44 27.64 -24.40
CA THR A 66 9.53 27.30 -23.29
C THR A 66 9.13 25.84 -23.27
N GLY A 67 9.02 25.21 -24.46
CA GLY A 67 8.71 23.79 -24.56
C GLY A 67 9.81 22.90 -24.02
N LEU A 68 11.04 23.19 -24.44
CA LEU A 68 12.22 22.52 -23.93
C LEU A 68 12.33 22.69 -22.41
N ALA A 69 12.14 23.91 -21.89
CA ALA A 69 12.19 24.18 -20.46
C ALA A 69 11.17 23.35 -19.67
N CYS A 70 9.93 23.22 -20.16
CA CYS A 70 8.91 22.39 -19.53
C CYS A 70 9.27 20.89 -19.54
N VAL A 71 9.84 20.38 -20.63
CA VAL A 71 10.29 18.98 -20.72
C VAL A 71 11.45 18.71 -19.76
N LEU A 72 12.46 19.59 -19.74
CA LEU A 72 13.60 19.47 -18.81
C LEU A 72 13.15 19.51 -17.34
N ALA A 73 12.24 20.42 -16.99
CA ALA A 73 11.67 20.48 -15.64
C ALA A 73 10.89 19.21 -15.27
N ALA A 74 10.27 18.54 -16.25
CA ALA A 74 9.55 17.29 -16.03
C ALA A 74 10.48 16.09 -15.81
N ILE A 75 11.70 16.10 -16.37
CA ILE A 75 12.72 15.07 -16.19
C ILE A 75 13.23 15.09 -14.74
N ASP A 76 13.64 16.26 -14.23
CA ASP A 76 14.04 16.46 -12.83
C ASP A 76 12.94 16.04 -11.86
N GLY A 77 11.69 16.30 -12.25
CA GLY A 77 10.52 15.75 -11.60
C GLY A 77 10.13 16.38 -10.26
N ALA A 78 10.82 17.44 -9.84
CA ALA A 78 10.49 18.22 -8.65
C ALA A 78 9.23 19.09 -8.91
N PRO A 79 8.11 18.89 -8.19
CA PRO A 79 6.86 19.62 -8.44
C PRO A 79 7.01 21.14 -8.37
N ARG A 80 7.86 21.64 -7.45
CA ARG A 80 8.13 23.07 -7.28
C ARG A 80 8.82 23.67 -8.51
N ARG A 81 9.82 22.99 -9.08
CA ARG A 81 10.52 23.44 -10.30
C ARG A 81 9.56 23.50 -11.49
N ILE A 82 8.74 22.47 -11.67
CA ILE A 82 7.73 22.42 -12.75
C ILE A 82 6.79 23.64 -12.67
N ARG A 83 6.31 23.98 -11.47
CA ARG A 83 5.43 25.16 -11.29
C ARG A 83 6.12 26.48 -11.56
N VAL A 84 7.37 26.64 -11.12
CA VAL A 84 8.15 27.87 -11.38
C VAL A 84 8.39 28.05 -12.88
N VAL A 85 8.82 26.99 -13.57
CA VAL A 85 9.03 27.01 -15.01
C VAL A 85 7.71 27.29 -15.74
N ALA A 86 6.62 26.60 -15.39
CA ALA A 86 5.30 26.87 -15.98
C ALA A 86 4.84 28.33 -15.75
N GLY A 87 5.15 28.91 -14.59
CA GLY A 87 4.85 30.32 -14.30
C GLY A 87 5.65 31.28 -15.20
N ALA A 88 6.95 31.01 -15.38
CA ALA A 88 7.80 31.76 -16.29
C ALA A 88 7.31 31.65 -17.75
N VAL A 89 6.90 30.44 -18.17
CA VAL A 89 6.30 30.21 -19.50
C VAL A 89 5.03 31.04 -19.67
N ALA A 90 4.11 31.02 -18.70
CA ALA A 90 2.88 31.80 -18.77
C ALA A 90 3.15 33.31 -18.94
N VAL A 91 4.09 33.84 -18.15
CA VAL A 91 4.50 35.25 -18.23
C VAL A 91 5.16 35.56 -19.57
N ALA A 92 6.03 34.70 -20.08
CA ALA A 92 6.70 34.89 -21.36
C ALA A 92 5.69 34.93 -22.53
N TYR A 93 4.74 33.99 -22.60
CA TYR A 93 3.69 34.01 -23.62
C TYR A 93 2.83 35.27 -23.53
N PHE A 94 2.49 35.72 -22.32
CA PHE A 94 1.71 36.95 -22.12
C PHE A 94 2.48 38.18 -22.60
N ALA A 95 3.77 38.26 -22.27
CA ALA A 95 4.64 39.35 -22.70
C ALA A 95 4.77 39.40 -24.24
N VAL A 96 5.02 38.26 -24.89
CA VAL A 96 5.12 38.19 -26.36
C VAL A 96 3.79 38.54 -27.03
N ALA A 97 2.66 38.07 -26.50
CA ALA A 97 1.34 38.43 -27.00
C ALA A 97 1.09 39.94 -26.90
N THR A 98 1.55 40.59 -25.82
CA THR A 98 1.42 42.03 -25.63
C THR A 98 2.35 42.82 -26.55
N LEU A 99 3.59 42.36 -26.71
CA LEU A 99 4.59 42.95 -27.63
C LEU A 99 4.18 42.87 -29.11
N ARG A 100 3.12 42.11 -29.43
CA ARG A 100 2.53 42.11 -30.77
C ARG A 100 2.04 43.48 -31.20
N ILE A 101 1.55 44.30 -30.27
CA ILE A 101 0.99 45.63 -30.54
C ILE A 101 2.07 46.56 -31.12
N PRO A 102 3.19 46.84 -30.42
CA PRO A 102 4.28 47.64 -31.01
C PRO A 102 5.04 46.93 -32.14
N GLY A 103 4.90 45.60 -32.27
CA GLY A 103 5.49 44.82 -33.35
C GLY A 103 4.66 44.77 -34.64
N GLN A 104 3.49 45.40 -34.70
CA GLN A 104 2.69 45.46 -35.93
C GLN A 104 3.34 46.39 -36.94
N VAL A 105 3.56 45.92 -38.18
CA VAL A 105 4.20 46.71 -39.25
C VAL A 105 3.28 46.95 -40.44
N ALA A 106 2.46 45.97 -40.81
CA ALA A 106 1.43 46.11 -41.85
C ALA A 106 0.06 45.72 -41.29
N ALA A 107 -1.03 46.10 -41.95
CA ALA A 107 -2.35 45.65 -41.52
C ALA A 107 -2.56 44.16 -41.81
N LEU A 108 -3.27 43.48 -40.92
CA LEU A 108 -3.77 42.13 -41.15
C LEU A 108 -5.05 42.20 -41.98
N GLU A 109 -5.15 41.34 -42.99
CA GLU A 109 -6.38 41.14 -43.75
C GLU A 109 -7.59 40.95 -42.83
N VAL A 110 -8.78 41.37 -43.26
CA VAL A 110 -10.01 41.36 -42.46
C VAL A 110 -10.31 39.95 -41.89
N TRP A 111 -9.96 38.92 -42.64
CA TRP A 111 -10.23 37.52 -42.32
C TRP A 111 -9.18 36.86 -41.42
N ASP A 112 -8.04 37.51 -41.23
CA ASP A 112 -6.91 36.94 -40.51
C ASP A 112 -6.92 37.27 -39.01
N ALA A 113 -6.38 36.33 -38.24
CA ALA A 113 -6.03 36.52 -36.84
C ALA A 113 -4.51 36.45 -36.69
N PRO A 114 -3.90 37.20 -35.76
CA PRO A 114 -2.47 37.06 -35.48
C PRO A 114 -2.12 35.60 -35.20
N TRP A 115 -1.16 35.03 -35.93
CA TRP A 115 -0.84 33.60 -35.81
C TRP A 115 -0.54 33.18 -34.37
N PHE A 116 0.08 34.05 -33.57
CA PHE A 116 0.43 33.78 -32.17
C PHE A 116 -0.79 33.59 -31.26
N SER A 117 -1.95 34.18 -31.59
CA SER A 117 -3.22 33.95 -30.89
C SER A 117 -3.68 32.48 -30.95
N ASN A 118 -3.14 31.69 -31.89
CA ASN A 118 -3.42 30.26 -31.98
C ASN A 118 -2.52 29.41 -31.06
N VAL A 119 -1.48 30.00 -30.46
CA VAL A 119 -0.47 29.29 -29.64
C VAL A 119 -0.52 29.70 -28.17
N VAL A 120 -1.18 30.80 -27.81
CA VAL A 120 -1.33 31.30 -26.42
C VAL A 120 -2.02 30.33 -25.47
N ALA A 121 -2.72 29.30 -25.98
CA ALA A 121 -3.24 28.20 -25.18
C ALA A 121 -2.16 27.51 -24.33
N VAL A 122 -0.92 27.45 -24.84
CA VAL A 122 0.24 26.91 -24.10
C VAL A 122 0.53 27.76 -22.86
N GLY A 123 0.53 29.09 -23.00
CA GLY A 123 0.72 30.04 -21.89
C GLY A 123 -0.40 29.96 -20.85
N VAL A 124 -1.66 29.85 -21.28
CA VAL A 124 -2.81 29.71 -20.37
C VAL A 124 -2.79 28.36 -19.64
N ALA A 125 -2.44 27.26 -20.33
CA ALA A 125 -2.26 25.96 -19.70
C ALA A 125 -1.16 26.00 -18.63
N ALA A 126 -0.03 26.66 -18.94
CA ALA A 126 1.08 26.84 -18.02
C ALA A 126 0.68 27.68 -16.79
N ALA A 127 -0.14 28.73 -16.98
CA ALA A 127 -0.70 29.52 -15.88
C ALA A 127 -1.57 28.67 -14.94
N GLY A 128 -2.37 27.76 -15.51
CA GLY A 128 -3.19 26.80 -14.77
C GLY A 128 -2.38 25.80 -13.93
N LEU A 129 -1.14 25.48 -14.33
CA LEU A 129 -0.21 24.65 -13.57
C LEU A 129 0.49 25.42 -12.44
N ALA A 130 0.89 26.66 -12.73
CA ALA A 130 1.76 27.44 -11.89
C ALA A 130 1.02 28.15 -10.74
N PHE A 131 -0.14 28.73 -11.05
CA PHE A 131 -0.82 29.66 -10.15
C PHE A 131 -2.08 29.08 -9.52
N ARG A 132 -2.66 29.84 -8.58
CA ARG A 132 -3.96 29.50 -7.98
C ARG A 132 -5.05 29.54 -9.08
N PRO A 133 -6.13 28.75 -8.97
CA PRO A 133 -7.18 28.70 -9.99
C PRO A 133 -7.76 30.07 -10.37
N ALA A 134 -7.90 30.97 -9.40
CA ALA A 134 -8.35 32.35 -9.65
C ALA A 134 -7.42 33.12 -10.59
N ILE A 135 -6.09 33.01 -10.39
CA ILE A 135 -5.09 33.65 -11.25
C ILE A 135 -5.09 33.00 -12.64
N GLY A 136 -5.29 31.69 -12.72
CA GLY A 136 -5.48 30.99 -14.01
C GLY A 136 -6.65 31.57 -14.81
N ILE A 137 -7.80 31.77 -14.16
CA ILE A 137 -8.99 32.39 -14.80
C ILE A 137 -8.71 33.83 -15.20
N ILE A 138 -8.06 34.62 -14.35
CA ILE A 138 -7.67 36.00 -14.68
C ILE A 138 -6.74 36.00 -15.90
N SER A 139 -5.76 35.09 -15.97
CA SER A 139 -4.86 34.99 -17.11
C SER A 139 -5.60 34.67 -18.41
N LEU A 140 -6.59 33.78 -18.38
CA LEU A 140 -7.44 33.47 -19.54
C LEU A 140 -8.12 34.73 -20.09
N LEU A 141 -8.73 35.53 -19.21
CA LEU A 141 -9.38 36.77 -19.62
C LEU A 141 -8.37 37.80 -20.12
N ALA A 142 -7.21 37.91 -19.46
CA ALA A 142 -6.15 38.82 -19.85
C ALA A 142 -5.59 38.50 -21.25
N PHE A 143 -5.35 37.22 -21.57
CA PHE A 143 -4.94 36.80 -22.91
C PHE A 143 -6.01 37.12 -23.96
N GLY A 144 -7.29 36.96 -23.62
CA GLY A 144 -8.41 37.37 -24.48
C GLY A 144 -8.41 38.86 -24.78
N VAL A 145 -8.25 39.70 -23.76
CA VAL A 145 -8.17 41.16 -23.91
C VAL A 145 -6.98 41.55 -24.77
N VAL A 146 -5.78 41.00 -24.50
CA VAL A 146 -4.57 41.31 -25.28
C VAL A 146 -4.73 40.89 -26.74
N ALA A 147 -5.28 39.70 -27.01
CA ALA A 147 -5.55 39.24 -28.37
C ALA A 147 -6.56 40.16 -29.09
N GLY A 148 -7.60 40.62 -28.39
CA GLY A 148 -8.57 41.54 -28.95
C GLY A 148 -7.99 42.92 -29.24
N VAL A 149 -7.20 43.48 -28.32
CA VAL A 149 -6.51 44.77 -28.52
C VAL A 149 -5.50 44.67 -29.66
N ALA A 150 -4.72 43.59 -29.74
CA ALA A 150 -3.78 43.38 -30.84
C ALA A 150 -4.50 43.28 -32.20
N ARG A 151 -5.67 42.64 -32.26
CA ARG A 151 -6.47 42.59 -33.50
C ARG A 151 -7.08 43.95 -33.85
N TRP A 152 -7.59 44.67 -32.86
CA TRP A 152 -8.14 46.02 -33.02
C TRP A 152 -7.09 46.99 -33.56
N TYR A 153 -5.88 46.98 -33.00
CA TYR A 153 -4.77 47.83 -33.44
C TYR A 153 -4.20 47.42 -34.80
N GLY A 154 -4.21 46.12 -35.11
CA GLY A 154 -3.55 45.57 -36.29
C GLY A 154 -4.37 45.55 -37.59
N GLY A 155 -5.59 46.10 -37.61
CA GLY A 155 -6.44 46.14 -38.81
C GLY A 155 -6.59 47.56 -39.36
N ASP A 156 -6.79 47.69 -40.67
CA ASP A 156 -6.86 49.00 -41.37
C ASP A 156 -7.91 49.96 -40.78
N GLU A 157 -9.09 49.43 -40.43
CA GLU A 157 -10.22 50.24 -39.94
C GLU A 157 -10.32 50.32 -38.40
N HIS A 158 -9.40 49.70 -37.66
CA HIS A 158 -9.48 49.62 -36.19
C HIS A 158 -10.87 49.18 -35.69
N SER A 159 -11.41 48.11 -36.27
CA SER A 159 -12.74 47.60 -35.94
C SER A 159 -12.78 47.00 -34.53
N VAL A 160 -13.55 47.63 -33.64
CA VAL A 160 -13.81 47.12 -32.28
C VAL A 160 -14.51 45.76 -32.31
N ALA A 161 -15.37 45.53 -33.32
CA ALA A 161 -16.05 44.26 -33.49
C ALA A 161 -15.07 43.12 -33.77
N LEU A 162 -14.09 43.32 -34.66
CA LEU A 162 -13.04 42.32 -34.94
C LEU A 162 -12.15 42.08 -33.72
N GLY A 163 -11.85 43.13 -32.94
CA GLY A 163 -11.14 43.01 -31.67
C GLY A 163 -11.89 42.14 -30.65
N LEU A 164 -13.17 42.44 -30.42
CA LEU A 164 -14.03 41.64 -29.53
C LEU A 164 -14.15 40.19 -30.01
N GLN A 165 -14.24 39.98 -31.32
CA GLN A 165 -14.33 38.66 -31.94
C GLN A 165 -13.05 37.83 -31.67
N ASN A 166 -11.86 38.37 -31.96
CA ASN A 166 -10.61 37.65 -31.72
C ASN A 166 -10.36 37.40 -30.22
N GLY A 167 -10.74 38.35 -29.37
CA GLY A 167 -10.67 38.18 -27.91
C GLY A 167 -11.60 37.07 -27.41
N ALA A 168 -12.86 37.06 -27.84
CA ALA A 168 -13.83 36.02 -27.51
C ALA A 168 -13.40 34.64 -28.02
N GLN A 169 -12.87 34.56 -29.24
CA GLN A 169 -12.33 33.32 -29.81
C GLN A 169 -11.12 32.82 -29.02
N THR A 170 -10.24 33.71 -28.58
CA THR A 170 -9.07 33.36 -27.76
C THR A 170 -9.50 32.83 -26.40
N VAL A 171 -10.49 33.46 -25.74
CA VAL A 171 -11.06 32.98 -24.47
C VAL A 171 -11.70 31.60 -24.66
N ALA A 172 -12.54 31.44 -25.68
CA ALA A 172 -13.15 30.16 -26.00
C ALA A 172 -12.08 29.08 -26.19
N PHE A 173 -11.11 29.32 -27.06
CA PHE A 173 -10.06 28.36 -27.36
C PHE A 173 -9.20 28.00 -26.15
N CYS A 174 -8.73 28.99 -25.39
CA CYS A 174 -7.82 28.76 -24.26
C CYS A 174 -8.53 28.15 -23.04
N SER A 175 -9.84 28.36 -22.89
CA SER A 175 -10.59 27.90 -21.73
C SER A 175 -10.58 26.38 -21.55
N ILE A 176 -10.55 25.60 -22.64
CA ILE A 176 -10.52 24.14 -22.54
C ILE A 176 -9.22 23.66 -21.90
N PHE A 177 -8.10 24.26 -22.27
CA PHE A 177 -6.79 23.90 -21.72
C PHE A 177 -6.68 24.29 -20.26
N LEU A 178 -7.21 25.44 -19.87
CA LEU A 178 -7.27 25.84 -18.46
C LEU A 178 -8.16 24.90 -17.65
N VAL A 179 -9.39 24.66 -18.11
CA VAL A 179 -10.35 23.78 -17.41
C VAL A 179 -9.81 22.37 -17.32
N MET A 180 -9.16 21.86 -18.37
CA MET A 180 -8.44 20.60 -18.36
C MET A 180 -7.36 20.60 -17.27
N ALA A 181 -6.46 21.59 -17.27
CA ALA A 181 -5.39 21.69 -16.29
C ALA A 181 -5.91 21.68 -14.85
N LEU A 182 -6.90 22.52 -14.57
CA LEU A 182 -7.52 22.62 -13.26
C LEU A 182 -8.25 21.33 -12.86
N SER A 183 -8.97 20.71 -13.79
CA SER A 183 -9.69 19.45 -13.53
C SER A 183 -8.74 18.30 -13.23
N LEU A 184 -7.63 18.20 -13.96
CA LEU A 184 -6.59 17.20 -13.73
C LEU A 184 -5.89 17.39 -12.40
N LEU A 185 -5.54 18.64 -12.06
CA LEU A 185 -4.93 18.95 -10.76
C LEU A 185 -5.90 18.71 -9.60
N ARG A 186 -7.18 19.04 -9.76
CA ARG A 186 -8.22 18.76 -8.76
C ARG A 186 -8.41 17.26 -8.58
N ALA A 187 -8.45 16.50 -9.67
CA ALA A 187 -8.52 15.04 -9.66
C ALA A 187 -7.31 14.41 -8.96
N GLY A 188 -6.09 14.92 -9.22
CA GLY A 188 -4.86 14.50 -8.56
C GLY A 188 -4.92 14.68 -7.05
N ARG A 189 -5.29 15.89 -6.58
CA ARG A 189 -5.40 16.18 -5.15
C ARG A 189 -6.47 15.35 -4.46
N SER A 190 -7.62 15.16 -5.10
CA SER A 190 -8.67 14.29 -4.53
C SER A 190 -8.25 12.82 -4.50
N ALA A 191 -7.49 12.36 -5.49
CA ALA A 191 -6.97 10.99 -5.52
C ALA A 191 -5.91 10.78 -4.43
N ASP A 192 -5.00 11.74 -4.26
CA ASP A 192 -3.99 11.70 -3.19
C ASP A 192 -4.66 11.69 -1.80
N GLY A 193 -5.71 12.49 -1.59
CA GLY A 193 -6.48 12.50 -0.34
C GLY A 193 -7.20 11.16 -0.07
N ALA A 194 -7.95 10.66 -1.06
CA ALA A 194 -8.65 9.39 -0.93
C ALA A 194 -7.69 8.21 -0.71
N LEU A 195 -6.50 8.25 -1.30
CA LEU A 195 -5.49 7.22 -1.10
C LEU A 195 -4.84 7.31 0.28
N ALA A 196 -4.61 8.51 0.81
CA ALA A 196 -4.14 8.70 2.18
C ALA A 196 -5.14 8.12 3.20
N GLU A 197 -6.42 8.44 3.05
CA GLU A 197 -7.49 7.88 3.88
C GLU A 197 -7.54 6.35 3.79
N ALA A 198 -7.52 5.79 2.58
CA ALA A 198 -7.53 4.34 2.38
C ALA A 198 -6.30 3.64 3.01
N ARG A 199 -5.13 4.29 3.02
CA ARG A 199 -3.91 3.77 3.66
C ARG A 199 -4.06 3.72 5.18
N GLU A 200 -4.59 4.78 5.78
CA GLU A 200 -4.81 4.84 7.23
C GLU A 200 -5.82 3.78 7.68
N GLU A 201 -6.93 3.63 6.94
CA GLU A 201 -7.93 2.59 7.21
C GLU A 201 -7.34 1.18 7.09
N ALA A 202 -6.60 0.90 6.03
CA ALA A 202 -5.98 -0.40 5.82
C ALA A 202 -4.94 -0.73 6.91
N ALA A 203 -4.13 0.24 7.32
CA ALA A 203 -3.16 0.08 8.40
C ALA A 203 -3.82 -0.15 9.76
N ALA A 204 -4.88 0.60 10.07
CA ALA A 204 -5.65 0.42 11.31
C ALA A 204 -6.29 -0.97 11.36
N GLU A 205 -6.86 -1.42 10.25
CA GLU A 205 -7.49 -2.73 10.15
C GLU A 205 -6.49 -3.88 10.28
N ALA A 206 -5.34 -3.79 9.59
CA ALA A 206 -4.27 -4.77 9.76
C ALA A 206 -3.74 -4.82 11.20
N SER A 207 -3.60 -3.66 11.85
CA SER A 207 -3.19 -3.58 13.25
C SER A 207 -4.20 -4.23 14.19
N ARG A 208 -5.51 -4.03 13.97
CA ARG A 208 -6.57 -4.68 14.76
C ARG A 208 -6.55 -6.20 14.60
N ARG A 209 -6.45 -6.70 13.37
CA ARG A 209 -6.39 -8.14 13.09
C ARG A 209 -5.16 -8.77 13.73
N ALA A 210 -3.98 -8.17 13.53
CA ALA A 210 -2.74 -8.67 14.10
C ALA A 210 -2.78 -8.77 15.63
N ARG A 211 -3.38 -7.77 16.32
CA ARG A 211 -3.59 -7.83 17.77
C ARG A 211 -4.52 -8.98 18.18
N ARG A 212 -5.61 -9.22 17.46
CA ARG A 212 -6.55 -10.33 17.73
C ARG A 212 -5.85 -11.68 17.57
N ASP A 213 -5.12 -11.88 16.48
CA ASP A 213 -4.40 -13.13 16.21
C ASP A 213 -3.36 -13.44 17.31
N VAL A 214 -2.68 -12.42 17.84
CA VAL A 214 -1.74 -12.57 18.96
C VAL A 214 -2.47 -12.96 20.24
N VAL A 215 -3.59 -12.29 20.56
CA VAL A 215 -4.39 -12.60 21.75
C VAL A 215 -4.88 -14.04 21.70
N GLU A 216 -5.52 -14.47 20.61
CA GLU A 216 -6.03 -15.83 20.45
C GLU A 216 -4.91 -16.88 20.58
N ARG A 217 -3.75 -16.63 19.98
CA ARG A 217 -2.59 -17.53 20.06
C ARG A 217 -2.01 -17.60 21.48
N MET A 218 -1.90 -16.46 22.16
CA MET A 218 -1.39 -16.40 23.53
C MET A 218 -2.35 -17.04 24.51
N ASP A 219 -3.65 -16.83 24.35
CA ASP A 219 -4.69 -17.47 25.18
C ASP A 219 -4.60 -19.00 25.06
N ALA A 220 -4.41 -19.54 23.85
CA ALA A 220 -4.20 -20.97 23.64
C ALA A 220 -2.91 -21.49 24.33
N LEU A 221 -1.78 -20.77 24.19
CA LEU A 221 -0.50 -21.15 24.82
C LEU A 221 -0.57 -21.15 26.35
N ILE A 222 -1.19 -20.11 26.94
CA ILE A 222 -1.34 -19.98 28.40
C ILE A 222 -2.26 -21.09 28.92
N HIS A 223 -3.35 -21.36 28.20
CA HIS A 223 -4.32 -22.39 28.57
C HIS A 223 -3.68 -23.79 28.65
N ASP A 224 -2.88 -24.16 27.65
CA ASP A 224 -2.39 -25.54 27.55
C ASP A 224 -1.24 -25.86 28.51
N ARG A 225 -0.39 -24.88 28.85
CA ARG A 225 0.84 -25.16 29.63
C ARG A 225 0.76 -24.69 31.08
N VAL A 226 0.14 -23.54 31.33
CA VAL A 226 0.20 -22.89 32.65
C VAL A 226 -0.99 -23.29 33.52
N LEU A 227 -2.21 -23.17 32.98
CA LEU A 227 -3.41 -23.58 33.72
C LEU A 227 -3.36 -25.08 34.05
N ALA A 228 -2.91 -25.91 33.11
CA ALA A 228 -2.73 -27.35 33.33
C ALA A 228 -1.75 -27.64 34.50
N THR A 229 -0.61 -26.92 34.55
CA THR A 229 0.38 -27.09 35.61
C THR A 229 -0.16 -26.63 36.97
N LEU A 230 -0.83 -25.48 37.04
CA LEU A 230 -1.42 -24.95 38.28
C LEU A 230 -2.55 -25.85 38.80
N LEU A 231 -3.37 -26.41 37.90
CA LEU A 231 -4.40 -27.38 38.25
C LEU A 231 -3.80 -28.67 38.79
N LEU A 232 -2.73 -29.18 38.15
CA LEU A 232 -2.04 -30.38 38.58
C LEU A 232 -1.44 -30.19 39.97
N ALA A 233 -0.76 -29.06 40.21
CA ALA A 233 -0.18 -28.71 41.50
C ALA A 233 -1.25 -28.54 42.58
N GLY A 234 -2.34 -27.82 42.27
CA GLY A 234 -3.44 -27.57 43.20
C GLY A 234 -4.20 -28.83 43.64
N ARG A 235 -4.18 -29.90 42.82
CA ARG A 235 -4.82 -31.19 43.13
C ARG A 235 -3.86 -32.26 43.65
N ALA A 236 -2.55 -32.00 43.63
CA ALA A 236 -1.56 -32.97 44.05
C ALA A 236 -1.69 -33.23 45.56
N THR A 237 -2.11 -34.44 45.91
CA THR A 237 -2.22 -34.90 47.32
C THR A 237 -1.12 -35.87 47.67
N ARG A 238 -0.68 -36.67 46.70
CA ARG A 238 0.36 -37.70 46.87
C ARG A 238 1.74 -37.18 46.48
N PRO A 239 2.84 -37.69 47.07
CA PRO A 239 4.20 -37.28 46.72
C PRO A 239 4.51 -37.40 45.22
N ALA A 240 4.10 -38.49 44.57
CA ALA A 240 4.28 -38.70 43.12
C ALA A 240 3.56 -37.67 42.24
N GLU A 241 2.40 -37.16 42.68
CA GLU A 241 1.64 -36.12 41.98
C GLU A 241 2.33 -34.75 42.14
N ARG A 242 2.93 -34.48 43.31
CA ARG A 242 3.72 -33.26 43.56
C ARG A 242 4.99 -33.24 42.69
N ASP A 243 5.68 -34.37 42.58
CA ASP A 243 6.84 -34.50 41.69
C ASP A 243 6.49 -34.30 40.20
N ALA A 244 5.31 -34.78 39.77
CA ALA A 244 4.81 -34.52 38.43
C ALA A 244 4.50 -33.03 38.22
N ALA A 245 3.89 -32.37 39.19
CA ALA A 245 3.62 -30.93 39.17
C ALA A 245 4.90 -30.09 39.13
N ARG A 246 5.90 -30.48 39.93
CA ARG A 246 7.23 -29.86 39.95
C ARG A 246 7.93 -29.97 38.60
N ARG A 247 7.99 -31.16 38.00
CA ARG A 247 8.57 -31.36 36.67
C ARG A 247 7.83 -30.55 35.59
N SER A 248 6.51 -30.48 35.67
CA SER A 248 5.69 -29.65 34.76
C SER A 248 6.01 -28.16 34.93
N ALA A 249 6.15 -27.67 36.16
CA ALA A 249 6.51 -26.29 36.47
C ALA A 249 7.93 -25.93 36.01
N VAL A 250 8.91 -26.80 36.23
CA VAL A 250 10.29 -26.63 35.75
C VAL A 250 10.32 -26.58 34.23
N GLY A 251 9.60 -27.48 33.54
CA GLY A 251 9.48 -27.46 32.08
C GLY A 251 8.83 -26.19 31.55
N ALA A 252 7.80 -25.68 32.23
CA ALA A 252 7.14 -24.42 31.89
C ALA A 252 8.07 -23.20 32.08
N LEU A 253 8.81 -23.14 33.19
CA LEU A 253 9.78 -22.08 33.48
C LEU A 253 10.94 -22.07 32.48
N ALA A 254 11.54 -23.24 32.20
CA ALA A 254 12.62 -23.36 31.24
C ALA A 254 12.18 -22.99 29.80
N ALA A 255 10.91 -23.21 29.45
CA ALA A 255 10.37 -22.77 28.17
C ALA A 255 10.19 -21.23 28.12
N LEU A 256 9.72 -20.61 29.20
CA LEU A 256 9.57 -19.16 29.32
C LEU A 256 10.93 -18.43 29.33
N GLU A 257 11.92 -18.99 30.02
CA GLU A 257 13.28 -18.43 30.10
C GLU A 257 14.03 -18.54 28.76
N ARG A 258 13.88 -19.67 28.04
CA ARG A 258 14.40 -19.80 26.67
C ARG A 258 13.78 -18.77 25.73
N GLN A 259 12.46 -18.64 25.77
CA GLN A 259 11.74 -17.66 24.94
C GLN A 259 12.16 -16.21 25.27
N ARG A 260 12.48 -15.91 26.53
CA ARG A 260 12.98 -14.60 26.98
C ARG A 260 14.42 -14.33 26.55
N ALA A 261 15.30 -15.31 26.69
CA ALA A 261 16.70 -15.19 26.28
C ALA A 261 16.83 -14.98 24.77
N ASP A 262 15.97 -15.64 23.98
CA ASP A 262 15.90 -15.47 22.52
C ASP A 262 15.31 -14.10 22.09
N ASP A 263 14.49 -13.45 22.93
CA ASP A 263 13.82 -12.18 22.64
C ASP A 263 14.62 -10.92 23.09
N GLU A 264 15.45 -10.97 24.14
CA GLU A 264 16.09 -9.77 24.78
C GLU A 264 17.51 -9.41 24.31
N ARG A 265 18.32 -10.37 23.85
CA ARG A 265 19.66 -10.12 23.27
C ARG A 265 19.66 -10.77 21.90
N GLY A 266 19.89 -10.00 20.84
CA GLY A 266 20.10 -10.62 19.55
C GLY A 266 21.25 -11.63 19.67
N LEU A 267 21.11 -12.80 19.05
CA LEU A 267 22.12 -13.85 19.15
C LEU A 267 23.36 -13.45 18.34
N THR A 268 24.56 -13.60 18.90
CA THR A 268 25.76 -13.57 18.05
C THR A 268 25.72 -14.75 17.06
N PRO A 269 26.39 -14.66 15.90
CA PRO A 269 26.48 -15.78 14.95
C PRO A 269 26.93 -17.09 15.61
N THR A 270 27.87 -17.02 16.55
CA THR A 270 28.37 -18.15 17.32
C THR A 270 27.31 -18.72 18.27
N GLU A 271 26.59 -17.88 19.01
CA GLU A 271 25.50 -18.33 19.90
C GLU A 271 24.33 -18.95 19.14
N PHE A 272 23.99 -18.41 17.95
CA PHE A 272 22.97 -19.02 17.08
C PHE A 272 23.37 -20.43 16.67
N VAL A 273 24.62 -20.65 16.25
CA VAL A 273 25.15 -21.97 15.88
C VAL A 273 25.08 -22.95 17.05
N TRP A 274 25.52 -22.56 18.25
CA TRP A 274 25.48 -23.43 19.43
C TRP A 274 24.05 -23.75 19.87
N THR A 275 23.14 -22.77 19.80
CA THR A 275 21.73 -22.98 20.09
C THR A 275 21.10 -23.95 19.09
N ALA A 276 21.36 -23.77 17.79
CA ALA A 276 20.90 -24.66 16.75
C ALA A 276 21.46 -26.09 16.93
N GLN A 277 22.74 -26.23 17.26
CA GLN A 277 23.36 -27.53 17.49
C GLN A 277 22.73 -28.25 18.70
N GLY A 278 22.53 -27.54 19.82
CA GLY A 278 21.87 -28.08 21.01
C GLY A 278 20.46 -28.59 20.71
N LEU A 279 19.65 -27.78 20.03
CA LEU A 279 18.28 -28.14 19.66
C LEU A 279 18.20 -29.33 18.68
N VAL A 280 19.18 -29.46 17.78
CA VAL A 280 19.25 -30.62 16.87
C VAL A 280 19.65 -31.88 17.62
N ARG A 281 20.65 -31.80 18.51
CA ARG A 281 21.08 -32.95 19.34
C ARG A 281 20.01 -33.41 20.32
N ASP A 282 19.26 -32.49 20.90
CA ASP A 282 18.12 -32.79 21.77
C ASP A 282 16.98 -33.50 21.02
N LEU A 283 16.84 -33.21 19.72
CA LEU A 283 15.82 -33.83 18.88
C LEU A 283 16.21 -35.27 18.52
N ASP A 284 17.44 -35.47 18.04
CA ASP A 284 18.01 -36.79 17.76
C ASP A 284 19.56 -36.70 17.70
N PRO A 285 20.30 -37.47 18.51
CA PRO A 285 21.75 -37.44 18.53
C PRO A 285 22.42 -38.00 17.25
N GLU A 286 21.69 -38.73 16.39
CA GLU A 286 22.22 -39.29 15.14
C GLU A 286 22.24 -38.28 13.97
N VAL A 287 21.62 -37.11 14.14
CA VAL A 287 21.63 -36.06 13.10
C VAL A 287 23.02 -35.41 13.02
N GLN A 288 23.62 -35.45 11.83
CA GLN A 288 24.91 -34.82 11.59
C GLN A 288 24.76 -33.30 11.61
N PHE A 289 25.65 -32.59 12.32
CA PHE A 289 25.60 -31.13 12.42
C PHE A 289 26.96 -30.52 12.07
N GLY A 290 26.99 -29.67 11.03
CA GLY A 290 28.15 -28.89 10.61
C GLY A 290 27.89 -27.39 10.65
N TYR A 291 28.93 -26.57 10.77
CA TYR A 291 28.80 -25.12 10.79
C TYR A 291 30.00 -24.38 10.19
N GLU A 292 29.74 -23.16 9.71
CA GLU A 292 30.73 -22.20 9.23
C GLU A 292 30.47 -20.84 9.90
N LEU A 293 31.51 -20.23 10.48
CA LEU A 293 31.43 -18.89 11.08
C LEU A 293 32.17 -17.89 10.19
N GLY A 294 31.43 -16.97 9.58
CA GLY A 294 31.98 -15.89 8.76
C GLY A 294 32.47 -14.75 9.65
N GLY A 295 33.77 -14.67 9.92
CA GLY A 295 34.33 -13.60 10.74
C GLY A 295 35.75 -13.75 11.24
N ASP A 296 36.43 -14.89 11.02
CA ASP A 296 37.81 -15.06 11.49
C ASP A 296 38.73 -15.43 10.32
N GLY A 297 39.60 -14.48 9.98
CA GLY A 297 40.66 -14.70 9.01
C GLY A 297 41.77 -15.50 9.65
N GLY A 298 41.94 -16.73 9.19
CA GLY A 298 43.20 -17.49 9.12
C GLY A 298 44.24 -17.29 10.23
N GLY A 299 44.39 -18.33 11.06
CA GLY A 299 45.54 -18.49 11.94
C GLY A 299 45.60 -19.88 12.58
N ASP A 300 45.92 -20.88 11.75
CA ASP A 300 46.65 -22.14 11.99
C ASP A 300 46.46 -22.97 13.30
N GLY A 301 46.53 -24.29 13.13
CA GLY A 301 46.26 -25.33 14.11
C GLY A 301 47.02 -25.24 15.44
N GLY A 302 46.41 -25.85 16.47
CA GLY A 302 47.15 -26.28 17.66
C GLY A 302 46.27 -26.43 18.90
N ASP A 303 46.20 -27.67 19.40
CA ASP A 303 45.78 -28.01 20.77
C ASP A 303 46.33 -27.01 21.80
N GLY A 304 45.46 -26.48 22.65
CA GLY A 304 45.88 -25.63 23.76
C GLY A 304 44.72 -25.14 24.61
N ILE A 305 44.49 -25.82 25.74
CA ILE A 305 43.69 -25.32 26.86
C ILE A 305 44.19 -23.92 27.25
N ALA A 306 43.37 -22.89 27.12
CA ALA A 306 43.67 -21.55 27.64
C ALA A 306 42.49 -21.07 28.50
N GLY A 307 42.80 -20.83 29.78
CA GLY A 307 41.87 -20.37 30.82
C GLY A 307 41.39 -18.92 30.66
N PRO A 308 40.63 -18.42 31.66
CA PRO A 308 39.82 -17.20 31.55
C PRO A 308 40.73 -15.97 31.39
N ARG A 309 40.49 -15.19 30.33
CA ARG A 309 41.14 -13.90 30.11
C ARG A 309 40.18 -12.78 30.49
N ASP A 310 40.69 -11.95 31.40
CA ASP A 310 40.08 -10.76 31.93
C ASP A 310 39.86 -9.65 30.89
N GLU A 311 38.89 -8.83 31.26
CA GLU A 311 38.42 -7.56 30.74
C GLU A 311 39.53 -6.61 30.24
N ALA A 312 39.49 -6.26 28.94
CA ALA A 312 39.69 -4.90 28.38
C ALA A 312 40.08 -4.98 26.89
N GLY A 313 39.13 -4.66 26.01
CA GLY A 313 39.39 -4.41 24.58
C GLY A 313 38.75 -5.42 23.63
N ALA A 314 37.44 -5.26 23.36
CA ALA A 314 36.76 -5.96 22.27
C ALA A 314 35.78 -5.02 21.53
N GLU A 315 36.30 -3.92 20.98
CA GLU A 315 35.63 -3.18 19.90
C GLU A 315 35.74 -4.00 18.60
N GLY A 316 35.01 -5.11 18.56
CA GLY A 316 34.97 -6.08 17.47
C GLY A 316 33.97 -7.21 17.71
N ALA A 317 33.08 -7.09 18.71
CA ALA A 317 32.01 -8.04 18.93
C ALA A 317 31.08 -8.08 17.70
N GLY A 318 30.99 -9.26 17.08
CA GLY A 318 30.17 -9.49 15.89
C GLY A 318 28.75 -8.97 16.08
N ARG A 319 28.25 -8.20 15.12
CA ARG A 319 26.90 -7.61 15.18
C ARG A 319 25.85 -8.69 15.44
N GLU A 320 25.09 -8.51 16.52
CA GLU A 320 24.03 -9.40 16.98
C GLU A 320 22.93 -9.60 15.93
N ILE A 321 22.53 -10.86 15.71
CA ILE A 321 21.39 -11.27 14.88
C ILE A 321 20.10 -10.96 15.65
N PRO A 322 19.12 -10.26 15.07
CA PRO A 322 17.84 -10.02 15.72
C PRO A 322 17.16 -11.32 16.21
N GLY A 323 16.59 -11.29 17.42
CA GLY A 323 15.94 -12.46 18.03
C GLY A 323 14.81 -13.06 17.17
N ASP A 324 14.01 -12.20 16.52
CA ASP A 324 12.94 -12.61 15.60
C ASP A 324 13.47 -13.38 14.37
N VAL A 325 14.65 -12.99 13.87
CA VAL A 325 15.35 -13.69 12.77
C VAL A 325 15.84 -15.05 13.22
N ALA A 326 16.47 -15.12 14.39
CA ALA A 326 16.97 -16.37 14.96
C ALA A 326 15.82 -17.35 15.27
N GLU A 327 14.74 -16.89 15.90
CA GLU A 327 13.56 -17.69 16.21
C GLU A 327 12.94 -18.26 14.92
N ALA A 328 12.76 -17.42 13.90
CA ALA A 328 12.15 -17.84 12.64
C ALA A 328 13.00 -18.89 11.90
N LEU A 329 14.33 -18.73 11.88
CA LEU A 329 15.27 -19.68 11.28
C LEU A 329 15.31 -21.00 12.06
N THR A 330 15.44 -20.96 13.37
CA THR A 330 15.45 -22.14 14.25
C THR A 330 14.14 -22.91 14.15
N SER A 331 13.00 -22.20 14.17
CA SER A 331 11.67 -22.81 14.04
C SER A 331 11.45 -23.44 12.67
N ALA A 332 11.95 -22.79 11.60
CA ALA A 332 11.87 -23.34 10.25
C ALA A 332 12.78 -24.56 10.07
N MET A 333 13.98 -24.55 10.66
CA MET A 333 14.92 -25.67 10.69
C MET A 333 14.33 -26.89 11.40
N LEU A 334 13.82 -26.71 12.63
CA LEU A 334 13.23 -27.79 13.41
C LEU A 334 11.98 -28.38 12.74
N GLU A 335 11.16 -27.54 12.07
CA GLU A 335 10.03 -28.03 11.29
C GLU A 335 10.48 -28.86 10.08
N ALA A 336 11.54 -28.43 9.38
CA ALA A 336 12.12 -29.21 8.29
C ALA A 336 12.62 -30.58 8.77
N LEU A 337 13.31 -30.62 9.91
CA LEU A 337 13.74 -31.88 10.54
C LEU A 337 12.56 -32.76 10.95
N ARG A 338 11.54 -32.21 11.62
CA ARG A 338 10.32 -32.97 11.99
C ARG A 338 9.61 -33.54 10.77
N ASN A 339 9.56 -32.78 9.67
CA ASN A 339 9.02 -33.28 8.40
C ASN A 339 9.88 -34.41 7.84
N SER A 340 11.20 -34.32 7.95
CA SER A 340 12.11 -35.41 7.57
C SER A 340 11.91 -36.66 8.43
N PHE A 341 11.81 -36.54 9.76
CA PHE A 341 11.50 -37.68 10.63
C PHE A 341 10.15 -38.32 10.33
N ARG A 342 9.14 -37.52 9.97
CA ARG A 342 7.80 -38.04 9.69
C ARG A 342 7.68 -38.70 8.31
N HIS A 343 8.49 -38.27 7.35
CA HIS A 343 8.24 -38.58 5.93
C HIS A 343 9.43 -39.14 5.15
N ALA A 344 10.66 -39.01 5.63
CA ALA A 344 11.85 -39.38 4.85
C ALA A 344 12.18 -40.88 4.93
N ASP A 345 11.75 -41.59 5.98
CA ASP A 345 12.15 -42.98 6.23
C ASP A 345 11.62 -43.99 5.20
N ARG A 346 12.52 -44.89 4.77
CA ARG A 346 12.26 -45.98 3.82
C ARG A 346 12.16 -47.32 4.55
N GLY A 347 10.98 -47.65 5.07
CA GLY A 347 10.79 -48.94 5.76
C GLY A 347 11.82 -49.11 6.89
N ASP A 348 12.54 -50.24 6.93
CA ASP A 348 13.56 -50.55 7.96
C ASP A 348 14.96 -49.93 7.71
N ALA A 349 15.15 -49.13 6.65
CA ALA A 349 16.45 -48.50 6.39
C ALA A 349 16.59 -47.15 7.11
N SER A 350 17.68 -46.97 7.85
CA SER A 350 18.03 -45.69 8.51
C SER A 350 18.29 -44.59 7.47
N THR A 351 17.55 -43.48 7.59
CA THR A 351 17.74 -42.26 6.78
C THR A 351 18.79 -41.37 7.44
N THR A 352 19.83 -41.01 6.68
CA THR A 352 20.83 -40.06 7.14
C THR A 352 20.27 -38.66 7.07
N ARG A 353 20.41 -37.90 8.17
CA ARG A 353 19.98 -36.50 8.26
C ARG A 353 21.15 -35.62 8.63
N ALA A 354 21.25 -34.46 7.97
CA ALA A 354 22.30 -33.49 8.23
C ALA A 354 21.76 -32.06 8.30
N VAL A 355 22.33 -31.26 9.19
CA VAL A 355 22.09 -29.82 9.30
C VAL A 355 23.41 -29.09 9.13
N HIS A 356 23.42 -28.07 8.28
CA HIS A 356 24.57 -27.19 8.11
C HIS A 356 24.17 -25.74 8.37
N VAL A 357 24.91 -25.03 9.23
CA VAL A 357 24.66 -23.63 9.56
C VAL A 357 25.86 -22.77 9.17
N ALA A 358 25.69 -21.91 8.18
CA ALA A 358 26.65 -20.85 7.88
C ALA A 358 26.14 -19.54 8.51
N ALA A 359 26.86 -19.01 9.49
CA ALA A 359 26.47 -17.84 10.25
C ALA A 359 27.51 -16.72 10.14
N SER A 360 27.06 -15.52 9.80
CA SER A 360 27.87 -14.31 9.75
C SER A 360 27.10 -13.10 10.31
N PRO A 361 27.78 -12.00 10.67
CA PRO A 361 27.11 -10.79 11.14
C PRO A 361 26.12 -10.17 10.12
N ASP A 362 26.34 -10.42 8.83
CA ASP A 362 25.58 -9.84 7.72
C ASP A 362 24.51 -10.79 7.13
N GLY A 363 24.49 -12.06 7.56
CA GLY A 363 23.51 -13.03 7.09
C GLY A 363 23.69 -14.43 7.65
N LEU A 364 22.61 -15.20 7.59
CA LEU A 364 22.50 -16.58 8.05
C LEU A 364 22.03 -17.48 6.91
N VAL A 365 22.59 -18.69 6.83
CA VAL A 365 22.12 -19.76 5.96
C VAL A 365 22.05 -21.05 6.75
N VAL A 366 20.86 -21.66 6.82
CA VAL A 366 20.64 -22.96 7.44
C VAL A 366 20.18 -23.94 6.36
N THR A 367 20.88 -25.06 6.21
CA THR A 367 20.54 -26.12 5.26
C THR A 367 20.22 -27.40 6.01
N VAL A 368 19.04 -27.97 5.78
CA VAL A 368 18.64 -29.28 6.29
C VAL A 368 18.61 -30.27 5.12
N LEU A 369 19.23 -31.43 5.28
CA LEU A 369 19.34 -32.48 4.27
C LEU A 369 18.86 -33.83 4.84
N ASP A 370 18.17 -34.61 4.00
CA ASP A 370 17.95 -36.04 4.20
C ASP A 370 18.15 -36.81 2.89
N ASP A 371 18.56 -38.08 3.00
CA ASP A 371 18.72 -39.04 1.88
C ASP A 371 17.48 -39.95 1.69
N GLY A 372 16.33 -39.52 2.24
CA GLY A 372 15.11 -40.31 2.34
C GLY A 372 14.33 -40.47 1.03
N VAL A 373 13.05 -40.85 1.15
CA VAL A 373 12.17 -41.15 -0.01
C VAL A 373 12.09 -40.03 -1.04
N GLY A 374 12.21 -38.77 -0.61
CA GLY A 374 11.94 -37.59 -1.43
C GLY A 374 10.48 -37.51 -1.91
N PHE A 375 10.09 -36.36 -2.47
CA PHE A 375 8.74 -36.12 -2.98
C PHE A 375 8.73 -35.15 -4.16
N ASP A 376 7.65 -35.16 -4.94
CA ASP A 376 7.43 -34.21 -6.01
C ASP A 376 6.91 -32.88 -5.45
N THR A 377 7.74 -31.84 -5.51
CA THR A 377 7.40 -30.50 -4.98
C THR A 377 6.27 -29.82 -5.76
N SER A 378 6.01 -30.20 -7.01
CA SER A 378 4.94 -29.65 -7.85
C SER A 378 3.55 -30.21 -7.51
N ARG A 379 3.50 -31.36 -6.82
CA ARG A 379 2.27 -32.04 -6.41
C ARG A 379 1.81 -31.70 -4.98
N VAL A 380 2.57 -30.86 -4.27
CA VAL A 380 2.19 -30.40 -2.92
C VAL A 380 1.22 -29.23 -3.04
N ASP A 381 -0.01 -29.44 -2.58
CA ASP A 381 -1.06 -28.42 -2.54
C ASP A 381 -0.59 -27.16 -1.78
N PRO A 382 -0.67 -25.95 -2.38
CA PRO A 382 -0.30 -24.69 -1.73
C PRO A 382 -1.02 -24.41 -0.40
N GLN A 383 -2.18 -25.05 -0.15
CA GLN A 383 -2.97 -24.92 1.08
C GLN A 383 -2.58 -25.93 2.18
N ARG A 384 -1.69 -26.89 1.91
CA ARG A 384 -1.14 -27.77 2.97
C ARG A 384 -0.19 -26.95 3.87
N LEU A 385 -0.70 -26.62 5.05
CA LEU A 385 -0.08 -25.76 6.09
C LEU A 385 1.38 -26.10 6.43
N GLY A 386 1.81 -27.35 6.28
CA GLY A 386 3.09 -27.86 6.77
C GLY A 386 4.37 -27.47 6.00
N ILE A 387 4.28 -26.83 4.82
CA ILE A 387 5.45 -26.32 4.08
C ILE A 387 5.24 -24.86 3.63
N ALA A 388 4.05 -24.55 3.11
CA ALA A 388 3.69 -23.22 2.62
C ALA A 388 3.43 -22.21 3.75
N GLY A 389 2.80 -22.66 4.84
CA GLY A 389 2.47 -21.86 6.03
C GLY A 389 3.55 -21.91 7.12
N SER A 390 4.18 -23.06 7.33
CA SER A 390 5.16 -23.26 8.40
C SER A 390 6.58 -22.79 8.01
N ILE A 391 7.19 -23.27 6.93
CA ILE A 391 8.60 -22.94 6.61
C ILE A 391 8.71 -21.69 5.73
N ARG A 392 8.06 -21.69 4.55
CA ARG A 392 8.16 -20.56 3.60
C ARG A 392 7.49 -19.28 4.12
N GLY A 393 6.41 -19.42 4.90
CA GLY A 393 5.70 -18.30 5.53
C GLY A 393 6.55 -17.59 6.57
N ARG A 394 7.17 -18.36 7.48
CA ARG A 394 8.06 -17.85 8.54
C ARG A 394 9.30 -17.16 7.97
N MET A 395 9.98 -17.77 6.99
CA MET A 395 11.15 -17.14 6.36
C MET A 395 10.81 -15.82 5.65
N ARG A 396 9.64 -15.74 4.99
CA ARG A 396 9.19 -14.49 4.36
C ARG A 396 8.85 -13.39 5.37
N ALA A 397 8.44 -13.74 6.59
CA ALA A 397 8.11 -12.77 7.64
C ALA A 397 9.33 -11.95 8.07
N ILE A 398 10.52 -12.57 8.08
CA ILE A 398 11.80 -11.94 8.43
C ILE A 398 12.58 -11.39 7.23
N GLY A 399 11.97 -11.35 6.03
CA GLY A 399 12.69 -10.95 4.80
C GLY A 399 13.69 -11.98 4.28
N GLY A 400 13.67 -13.20 4.82
CA GLY A 400 14.48 -14.32 4.38
C GLY A 400 13.84 -15.13 3.25
N ARG A 401 14.60 -16.09 2.71
CA ARG A 401 14.18 -17.02 1.66
C ARG A 401 14.21 -18.46 2.17
N ALA A 402 13.28 -19.27 1.67
CA ALA A 402 13.24 -20.71 1.89
C ALA A 402 13.14 -21.42 0.53
N GLN A 403 14.11 -22.26 0.22
CA GLN A 403 14.11 -23.12 -0.96
C GLN A 403 14.00 -24.57 -0.52
N VAL A 404 13.06 -25.30 -1.13
CA VAL A 404 12.86 -26.72 -0.88
C VAL A 404 13.05 -27.43 -2.19
N VAL A 405 14.04 -28.32 -2.24
CA VAL A 405 14.35 -29.17 -3.38
C VAL A 405 14.22 -30.61 -2.90
N SER A 406 13.36 -31.40 -3.53
CA SER A 406 13.19 -32.81 -3.19
C SER A 406 13.17 -33.63 -4.46
N VAL A 407 13.83 -34.78 -4.43
CA VAL A 407 13.93 -35.71 -5.56
C VAL A 407 13.50 -37.08 -5.08
N ILE A 408 12.41 -37.60 -5.66
CA ILE A 408 11.94 -38.95 -5.35
C ILE A 408 13.08 -39.94 -5.58
N GLY A 409 13.40 -40.75 -4.57
CA GLY A 409 14.49 -41.71 -4.63
C GLY A 409 15.82 -41.21 -4.06
N GLN A 410 16.00 -39.90 -3.84
CA GLN A 410 17.30 -39.33 -3.43
C GLN A 410 17.26 -38.41 -2.20
N GLY A 411 16.07 -38.05 -1.72
CA GLY A 411 15.89 -37.28 -0.49
C GLY A 411 15.51 -35.82 -0.70
N THR A 412 15.66 -35.02 0.35
CA THR A 412 15.18 -33.64 0.42
C THR A 412 16.24 -32.69 0.96
N ARG A 413 16.34 -31.50 0.35
CA ARG A 413 17.13 -30.37 0.81
C ARG A 413 16.24 -29.16 1.07
N VAL A 414 16.34 -28.59 2.27
CA VAL A 414 15.69 -27.34 2.67
C VAL A 414 16.76 -26.31 2.99
N ALA A 415 16.87 -25.26 2.19
CA ALA A 415 17.79 -24.15 2.40
C ALA A 415 17.03 -22.89 2.85
N LEU A 416 17.38 -22.39 4.03
CA LEU A 416 16.82 -21.21 4.67
C LEU A 416 17.91 -20.13 4.67
N SER A 417 17.61 -18.92 4.18
CA SER A 417 18.60 -17.85 4.16
C SER A 417 18.02 -16.50 4.56
N TRP A 418 18.85 -15.68 5.20
CA TRP A 418 18.52 -14.32 5.62
C TRP A 418 19.75 -13.43 5.45
N ARG A 419 19.55 -12.17 5.07
CA ARG A 419 20.60 -11.15 4.97
C ARG A 419 20.13 -9.85 5.59
N ARG A 420 21.05 -9.14 6.26
CA ARG A 420 20.81 -7.83 6.85
C ARG A 420 20.71 -6.77 5.73
N GLU A 421 19.62 -6.02 5.69
CA GLU A 421 19.32 -5.06 4.61
C GLU A 421 20.27 -3.85 4.70
N GLN A 422 21.28 -3.76 3.82
CA GLN A 422 21.89 -2.48 3.46
C GLN A 422 21.07 -1.87 2.33
N ALA A 423 20.68 -0.60 2.49
CA ALA A 423 20.15 0.22 1.41
C ALA A 423 21.19 0.34 0.30
N VAL A 424 21.07 -0.47 -0.75
CA VAL A 424 21.74 -0.25 -2.03
C VAL A 424 20.70 -0.37 -3.15
N ALA A 425 20.76 0.60 -4.06
CA ALA A 425 19.94 0.73 -5.26
C ALA A 425 19.89 -0.59 -6.07
N PRO A 426 18.84 -0.82 -6.88
CA PRO A 426 18.69 -2.06 -7.61
C PRO A 426 19.78 -2.18 -8.68
N GLU A 427 20.78 -3.02 -8.45
CA GLU A 427 21.65 -3.51 -9.53
C GLU A 427 20.89 -4.54 -10.35
N ALA A 428 20.70 -4.22 -11.63
CA ALA A 428 20.18 -5.12 -12.64
C ALA A 428 21.19 -6.24 -12.87
N GLY A 429 20.83 -7.49 -12.54
CA GLY A 429 21.66 -8.65 -12.86
C GLY A 429 21.35 -9.96 -12.12
N ALA A 430 20.64 -9.92 -10.99
CA ALA A 430 20.45 -11.12 -10.15
C ALA A 430 19.45 -12.17 -10.69
N GLU A 431 18.74 -11.90 -11.79
CA GLU A 431 17.79 -12.86 -12.39
C GLU A 431 18.44 -13.94 -13.27
N GLN A 432 19.74 -13.85 -13.56
CA GLN A 432 20.38 -14.74 -14.54
C GLN A 432 21.14 -15.96 -13.96
N TYR A 433 21.17 -16.12 -12.63
CA TYR A 433 21.89 -17.21 -11.95
C TYR A 433 21.01 -18.40 -11.51
N ALA A 434 19.69 -18.36 -11.78
CA ALA A 434 18.74 -19.29 -11.17
C ALA A 434 18.45 -20.58 -11.96
N GLU A 435 19.01 -20.78 -13.17
CA GLU A 435 18.61 -21.91 -14.04
C GLU A 435 19.79 -22.68 -14.67
N ARG A 436 20.71 -23.21 -13.85
CA ARG A 436 21.65 -24.24 -14.33
C ARG A 436 21.41 -25.58 -13.62
N PRO A 437 21.18 -26.70 -14.35
CA PRO A 437 21.11 -28.01 -13.75
C PRO A 437 22.51 -28.49 -13.36
N TRP A 438 22.70 -28.84 -12.09
CA TRP A 438 23.92 -29.51 -11.62
C TRP A 438 23.94 -30.96 -12.12
N ARG A 439 25.10 -31.45 -12.59
CA ARG A 439 25.29 -32.84 -13.02
C ARG A 439 26.18 -33.57 -12.00
N LEU A 440 25.67 -34.65 -11.41
CA LEU A 440 26.47 -35.55 -10.58
C LEU A 440 27.41 -36.39 -11.46
N ARG A 441 28.73 -36.30 -11.27
CA ARG A 441 29.66 -37.33 -11.74
C ARG A 441 29.59 -38.53 -10.79
N ARG A 442 29.50 -39.74 -11.36
CA ARG A 442 29.28 -41.00 -10.64
C ARG A 442 30.48 -41.39 -9.75
N ARG A 443 30.13 -41.92 -8.56
CA ARG A 443 30.94 -42.64 -7.55
C ARG A 443 32.04 -41.84 -6.87
N VAL A 444 31.74 -41.23 -5.72
CA VAL A 444 32.71 -40.81 -4.70
C VAL A 444 32.08 -40.97 -3.30
N SER A 445 32.91 -41.24 -2.29
CA SER A 445 32.60 -41.68 -0.92
C SER A 445 31.87 -40.62 -0.07
N PRO A 446 31.07 -40.99 0.96
CA PRO A 446 30.16 -40.08 1.70
C PRO A 446 30.82 -39.06 2.64
N LEU A 447 32.14 -38.83 2.60
CA LEU A 447 32.88 -38.08 3.63
C LEU A 447 33.69 -36.87 3.13
N ASP A 448 33.58 -36.47 1.86
CA ASP A 448 34.25 -35.25 1.37
C ASP A 448 33.37 -34.01 1.55
N LEU A 449 33.61 -33.27 2.65
CA LEU A 449 33.02 -31.95 2.92
C LEU A 449 33.51 -30.85 1.94
N ASP A 450 34.65 -31.06 1.28
CA ASP A 450 35.23 -30.10 0.32
C ASP A 450 34.46 -29.99 -1.02
N PHE A 451 33.51 -30.89 -1.28
CA PHE A 451 32.73 -30.90 -2.52
C PHE A 451 31.59 -29.85 -2.56
N TRP A 452 31.22 -29.25 -1.41
CA TRP A 452 29.97 -28.50 -1.27
C TRP A 452 30.12 -26.97 -1.22
N ILE A 453 31.35 -26.46 -1.32
CA ILE A 453 31.66 -25.02 -1.39
C ILE A 453 31.97 -24.68 -2.86
N GLY A 454 31.25 -23.73 -3.45
CA GLY A 454 31.52 -23.25 -4.81
C GLY A 454 32.93 -22.66 -4.96
N PRO A 455 33.44 -22.50 -6.20
CA PRO A 455 34.83 -22.11 -6.42
C PRO A 455 35.13 -20.75 -5.80
N SER A 456 36.36 -20.59 -5.32
CA SER A 456 36.82 -19.31 -4.78
C SER A 456 36.90 -18.25 -5.89
N PRO A 457 36.74 -16.95 -5.58
CA PRO A 457 36.63 -15.87 -6.59
C PRO A 457 37.84 -15.69 -7.52
N GLY A 458 38.94 -16.42 -7.30
CA GLY A 458 40.15 -16.38 -8.12
C GLY A 458 40.15 -17.31 -9.34
N GLU A 459 39.32 -18.36 -9.36
CA GLU A 459 39.36 -19.39 -10.42
C GLU A 459 38.34 -19.14 -11.56
N GLU A 460 37.35 -18.26 -11.36
CA GLU A 460 36.30 -17.98 -12.34
C GLU A 460 36.78 -17.19 -13.58
N ALA A 461 37.95 -16.53 -13.50
CA ALA A 461 38.48 -15.74 -14.61
C ALA A 461 39.05 -16.59 -15.76
N ALA A 462 39.40 -17.86 -15.53
CA ALA A 462 40.03 -18.72 -16.53
C ALA A 462 39.03 -19.57 -17.35
N ALA A 463 37.81 -19.81 -16.83
CA ALA A 463 36.82 -20.67 -17.48
C ALA A 463 35.88 -19.93 -18.46
N ALA A 464 35.90 -18.59 -18.45
CA ALA A 464 34.99 -17.77 -19.26
C ALA A 464 35.31 -17.78 -20.77
N THR A 465 36.50 -18.23 -21.18
CA THR A 465 36.96 -18.14 -22.58
C THR A 465 36.62 -19.35 -23.47
N ASP A 466 36.18 -20.48 -22.90
CA ASP A 466 35.91 -21.71 -23.68
C ASP A 466 34.43 -21.97 -23.97
N VAL A 467 33.49 -21.27 -23.33
CA VAL A 467 32.04 -21.51 -23.49
C VAL A 467 31.43 -20.73 -24.66
N GLU A 468 32.07 -19.65 -25.11
CA GLU A 468 31.57 -18.78 -26.19
C GLU A 468 31.60 -19.44 -27.59
N ARG A 469 32.29 -20.58 -27.77
CA ARG A 469 32.30 -21.31 -29.05
C ARG A 469 31.18 -22.35 -29.21
N ALA A 470 30.44 -22.70 -28.17
CA ALA A 470 29.51 -23.84 -28.20
C ALA A 470 28.02 -23.49 -28.30
N SER A 471 27.62 -22.22 -28.22
CA SER A 471 26.19 -21.81 -28.17
C SER A 471 25.54 -21.47 -29.53
N ALA A 472 26.26 -21.62 -30.65
CA ALA A 472 25.77 -21.22 -31.97
C ALA A 472 24.83 -22.22 -32.68
N ALA A 473 24.34 -23.28 -32.02
CA ALA A 473 23.48 -24.27 -32.68
C ALA A 473 22.27 -24.71 -31.83
N GLY A 474 21.12 -24.08 -32.11
CA GLY A 474 19.82 -24.74 -32.15
C GLY A 474 19.07 -25.00 -30.83
N ALA A 475 18.08 -24.16 -30.53
CA ALA A 475 16.84 -24.58 -29.87
C ALA A 475 15.68 -23.59 -30.16
N PRO A 476 14.43 -24.08 -30.27
CA PRO A 476 13.31 -23.33 -30.86
C PRO A 476 12.58 -22.42 -29.87
N ARG A 477 11.89 -21.42 -30.44
CA ARG A 477 11.01 -20.46 -29.76
C ARG A 477 9.82 -21.16 -29.10
N GLY A 478 9.68 -20.99 -27.79
CA GLY A 478 8.52 -21.44 -26.99
C GLY A 478 8.05 -20.33 -26.05
N GLU A 479 6.76 -20.05 -26.15
CA GLU A 479 5.86 -19.11 -25.48
C GLU A 479 6.25 -18.44 -24.14
N SER A 480 5.92 -17.14 -24.07
CA SER A 480 6.04 -16.28 -22.90
C SER A 480 5.23 -16.77 -21.70
N GLU A 481 5.89 -17.19 -20.63
CA GLU A 481 5.27 -17.39 -19.32
C GLU A 481 4.82 -16.05 -18.73
N ARG A 482 3.50 -15.91 -18.61
CA ARG A 482 2.87 -14.84 -17.84
C ARG A 482 3.11 -15.13 -16.36
N SER A 483 3.87 -14.25 -15.71
CA SER A 483 4.02 -14.18 -14.25
C SER A 483 2.68 -14.35 -13.53
N ALA A 484 2.58 -15.37 -12.66
CA ALA A 484 1.38 -15.63 -11.88
C ALA A 484 1.04 -14.44 -10.96
N PRO A 485 -0.23 -14.04 -10.84
CA PRO A 485 -0.63 -12.90 -10.03
C PRO A 485 -0.40 -13.19 -8.54
N ALA A 486 0.06 -12.19 -7.80
CA ALA A 486 0.16 -12.24 -6.33
C ALA A 486 -1.16 -12.69 -5.69
N PRO A 487 -1.14 -13.42 -4.56
CA PRO A 487 -2.36 -13.85 -3.88
C PRO A 487 -3.22 -12.63 -3.55
N SER A 488 -4.45 -12.63 -4.06
CA SER A 488 -5.42 -11.56 -3.79
C SER A 488 -5.67 -11.45 -2.28
N PRO A 489 -5.79 -10.23 -1.74
CA PRO A 489 -6.27 -10.05 -0.37
C PRO A 489 -7.66 -10.69 -0.25
N ALA A 490 -7.95 -11.25 0.93
CA ALA A 490 -9.26 -11.81 1.25
C ALA A 490 -10.38 -10.85 0.81
N PRO A 491 -11.46 -11.36 0.20
CA PRO A 491 -12.49 -10.51 -0.37
C PRO A 491 -13.03 -9.56 0.71
N ALA A 492 -12.96 -8.26 0.43
CA ALA A 492 -13.66 -7.25 1.20
C ALA A 492 -15.13 -7.70 1.32
N SER A 493 -15.73 -7.57 2.51
CA SER A 493 -17.16 -7.86 2.67
C SER A 493 -17.94 -7.12 1.57
N GLY A 494 -18.98 -7.74 1.00
CA GLY A 494 -19.67 -7.20 -0.19
C GLY A 494 -20.13 -5.74 -0.04
N ASP A 495 -20.37 -5.31 1.21
CA ASP A 495 -20.72 -3.94 1.56
C ASP A 495 -19.55 -2.95 1.44
N GLN A 496 -18.31 -3.37 1.74
CA GLN A 496 -17.11 -2.53 1.64
C GLN A 496 -16.68 -2.33 0.18
N ALA A 497 -16.75 -3.37 -0.64
CA ALA A 497 -16.52 -3.27 -2.08
C ALA A 497 -17.59 -2.41 -2.78
N ALA A 498 -18.85 -2.51 -2.34
CA ALA A 498 -19.94 -1.68 -2.85
C ALA A 498 -19.80 -0.20 -2.42
N ARG A 499 -19.40 0.07 -1.18
CA ARG A 499 -19.09 1.43 -0.68
C ARG A 499 -17.91 2.04 -1.43
N GLU A 500 -16.83 1.28 -1.64
CA GLU A 500 -15.67 1.75 -2.40
C GLU A 500 -16.03 2.04 -3.86
N ALA A 501 -16.82 1.18 -4.50
CA ALA A 501 -17.35 1.41 -5.84
C ALA A 501 -18.29 2.64 -5.91
N ASN A 502 -19.10 2.88 -4.87
CA ASN A 502 -19.98 4.04 -4.78
C ASN A 502 -19.23 5.34 -4.55
N LEU A 503 -18.22 5.35 -3.67
CA LEU A 503 -17.35 6.49 -3.42
C LEU A 503 -16.54 6.85 -4.67
N ARG A 504 -15.95 5.86 -5.35
CA ARG A 504 -15.28 6.06 -6.66
C ARG A 504 -16.22 6.67 -7.68
N ARG A 505 -17.46 6.18 -7.78
CA ARG A 505 -18.49 6.73 -8.67
C ARG A 505 -18.94 8.12 -8.26
N TRP A 506 -18.96 8.45 -6.98
CA TRP A 506 -19.34 9.77 -6.48
C TRP A 506 -18.24 10.81 -6.71
N LEU A 507 -16.99 10.47 -6.35
CA LEU A 507 -15.81 11.30 -6.58
C LEU A 507 -15.65 11.59 -8.07
N ALA A 508 -15.71 10.57 -8.93
CA ALA A 508 -15.62 10.75 -10.38
C ALA A 508 -16.73 11.69 -10.93
N ARG A 509 -17.95 11.63 -10.38
CA ARG A 509 -19.07 12.49 -10.78
C ARG A 509 -18.88 13.94 -10.32
N ARG A 510 -18.43 14.18 -9.08
CA ARG A 510 -18.32 15.53 -8.52
C ARG A 510 -17.07 16.27 -9.01
N ILE A 511 -15.95 15.57 -9.18
CA ILE A 511 -14.67 16.15 -9.63
C ILE A 511 -14.78 16.71 -11.06
N GLN A 512 -15.60 16.11 -11.93
CA GLN A 512 -15.69 16.46 -13.35
C GLN A 512 -16.82 17.43 -13.70
N ARG A 513 -17.90 17.53 -12.90
CA ARG A 513 -19.11 18.27 -13.30
C ARG A 513 -18.95 19.79 -13.24
N GLU A 514 -18.47 20.33 -12.12
CA GLU A 514 -18.40 21.79 -11.91
C GLU A 514 -17.50 22.50 -12.95
N PRO A 515 -16.28 22.01 -13.24
CA PRO A 515 -15.40 22.68 -14.22
C PRO A 515 -15.94 22.57 -15.65
N LEU A 516 -16.56 21.43 -16.01
CA LEU A 516 -17.15 21.23 -17.33
C LEU A 516 -18.39 22.10 -17.55
N LEU A 517 -19.16 22.41 -16.50
CA LEU A 517 -20.29 23.32 -16.59
C LEU A 517 -19.83 24.76 -16.80
N VAL A 518 -18.83 25.22 -16.04
CA VAL A 518 -18.22 26.54 -16.25
C VAL A 518 -17.66 26.65 -17.67
N PHE A 519 -16.99 25.60 -18.14
CA PHE A 519 -16.51 25.52 -19.53
C PHE A 519 -17.63 25.66 -20.55
N ALA A 520 -18.72 24.88 -20.43
CA ALA A 520 -19.83 24.94 -21.37
C ALA A 520 -20.52 26.30 -21.38
N VAL A 521 -20.72 26.92 -20.21
CA VAL A 521 -21.29 28.28 -20.13
C VAL A 521 -20.39 29.29 -20.83
N LEU A 522 -19.09 29.25 -20.56
CA LEU A 522 -18.11 30.14 -21.21
C LEU A 522 -18.06 29.91 -22.72
N GLN A 523 -18.12 28.66 -23.16
CA GLN A 523 -18.17 28.33 -24.58
C GLN A 523 -19.41 28.87 -25.27
N VAL A 524 -20.59 28.62 -24.71
CA VAL A 524 -21.84 29.10 -25.30
C VAL A 524 -21.83 30.63 -25.33
N SER A 525 -21.41 31.30 -24.25
CA SER A 525 -21.36 32.76 -24.23
C SER A 525 -20.36 33.34 -25.24
N SER A 526 -19.15 32.78 -25.34
CA SER A 526 -18.17 33.22 -26.35
C SER A 526 -18.68 33.00 -27.78
N ASN A 527 -19.32 31.86 -28.07
CA ASN A 527 -19.86 31.61 -29.41
C ASN A 527 -21.07 32.50 -29.74
N VAL A 528 -21.88 32.89 -28.76
CA VAL A 528 -22.92 33.91 -28.95
C VAL A 528 -22.30 35.24 -29.37
N VAL A 529 -21.22 35.68 -28.71
CA VAL A 529 -20.50 36.91 -29.11
C VAL A 529 -19.96 36.81 -30.54
N LEU A 530 -19.36 35.67 -30.92
CA LEU A 530 -18.85 35.45 -32.28
C LEU A 530 -19.97 35.48 -33.32
N ALA A 531 -21.11 34.87 -33.01
CA ALA A 531 -22.24 34.79 -33.92
C ALA A 531 -22.91 36.15 -34.14
N THR A 532 -23.13 36.93 -33.07
CA THR A 532 -23.73 38.27 -33.17
C THR A 532 -22.77 39.27 -33.81
N SER A 533 -21.46 39.17 -33.57
CA SER A 533 -20.48 40.04 -34.23
C SER A 533 -20.32 39.73 -35.73
N SER A 534 -20.72 38.54 -36.17
CA SER A 534 -20.66 38.12 -37.58
C SER A 534 -21.95 38.41 -38.36
N GLU A 535 -23.03 38.83 -37.71
CA GLU A 535 -24.35 39.01 -38.32
C GLU A 535 -24.38 39.87 -39.61
N PRO A 536 -23.61 40.98 -39.73
CA PRO A 536 -23.69 41.86 -40.90
C PRO A 536 -23.28 41.23 -42.25
N GLY A 537 -22.61 40.07 -42.24
CA GLY A 537 -22.13 39.40 -43.46
C GLY A 537 -22.82 38.08 -43.80
N LEU A 538 -23.88 37.71 -43.09
CA LEU A 538 -24.60 36.45 -43.32
C LEU A 538 -25.72 36.62 -44.36
N ALA A 539 -25.82 35.66 -45.30
CA ALA A 539 -26.93 35.61 -46.26
C ALA A 539 -28.31 35.40 -45.60
N ALA A 540 -28.35 34.77 -44.43
CA ALA A 540 -29.53 34.59 -43.59
C ALA A 540 -29.14 34.41 -42.12
N THR A 541 -29.91 34.98 -41.20
CA THR A 541 -29.62 34.96 -39.75
C THR A 541 -30.21 33.75 -39.01
N TRP A 542 -31.33 33.19 -39.50
CA TRP A 542 -31.98 32.04 -38.85
C TRP A 542 -31.10 30.77 -38.75
N PRO A 543 -30.25 30.40 -39.75
CA PRO A 543 -29.40 29.21 -39.64
C PRO A 543 -28.33 29.38 -38.56
N CYS A 544 -27.85 30.60 -38.34
CA CYS A 544 -26.90 30.92 -37.28
C CYS A 544 -27.54 30.77 -35.88
N ILE A 545 -28.76 31.28 -35.70
CA ILE A 545 -29.53 31.12 -34.45
C ILE A 545 -29.83 29.64 -34.17
N ALA A 546 -30.26 28.89 -35.20
CA ALA A 546 -30.50 27.47 -35.09
C ALA A 546 -29.21 26.69 -34.77
N ALA A 547 -28.08 27.02 -35.40
CA ALA A 547 -26.78 26.44 -35.10
C ALA A 547 -26.35 26.68 -33.65
N LEU A 548 -26.52 27.90 -33.12
CA LEU A 548 -26.26 28.22 -31.72
C LEU A 548 -27.14 27.41 -30.76
N ALA A 549 -28.43 27.28 -31.06
CA ALA A 549 -29.36 26.51 -30.24
C ALA A 549 -28.97 25.01 -30.21
N LEU A 550 -28.67 24.43 -31.37
CA LEU A 550 -28.21 23.05 -31.49
C LEU A 550 -26.87 22.83 -30.78
N TYR A 551 -25.95 23.79 -30.88
CA TYR A 551 -24.67 23.78 -30.17
C TYR A 551 -24.87 23.81 -28.65
N ALA A 552 -25.75 24.68 -28.14
CA ALA A 552 -26.06 24.77 -26.71
C ALA A 552 -26.68 23.47 -26.19
N VAL A 553 -27.55 22.82 -26.97
CA VAL A 553 -28.09 21.49 -26.65
C VAL A 553 -26.97 20.45 -26.59
N ALA A 554 -26.08 20.41 -27.59
CA ALA A 554 -24.94 19.49 -27.61
C ALA A 554 -23.99 19.72 -26.41
N ALA A 555 -23.72 20.97 -26.06
CA ALA A 555 -22.94 21.35 -24.88
C ALA A 555 -23.60 20.88 -23.58
N GLY A 556 -24.92 21.08 -23.44
CA GLY A 556 -25.69 20.59 -22.30
C GLY A 556 -25.61 19.06 -22.16
N LEU A 557 -25.80 18.33 -23.26
CA LEU A 557 -25.68 16.87 -23.31
C LEU A 557 -24.27 16.38 -22.91
N ALA A 558 -23.23 17.05 -23.38
CA ALA A 558 -21.84 16.71 -23.05
C ALA A 558 -21.50 16.91 -21.57
N VAL A 559 -22.18 17.84 -20.89
CA VAL A 559 -21.95 18.15 -19.47
C VAL A 559 -22.85 17.34 -18.52
N LEU A 560 -23.88 16.66 -19.03
CA LEU A 560 -24.87 15.95 -18.21
C LEU A 560 -24.25 15.12 -17.07
N PRO A 561 -24.88 15.13 -15.87
CA PRO A 561 -24.45 14.29 -14.77
C PRO A 561 -24.66 12.82 -15.14
N GLY A 562 -23.62 12.01 -15.10
CA GLY A 562 -23.73 10.61 -15.52
C GLY A 562 -22.44 9.83 -15.38
N SER A 563 -22.48 8.58 -15.85
CA SER A 563 -21.33 7.70 -15.94
C SER A 563 -20.23 8.32 -16.81
N THR A 564 -18.97 8.07 -16.43
CA THR A 564 -17.84 8.09 -17.37
C THR A 564 -17.54 6.63 -17.74
N PRO A 565 -17.64 6.23 -19.02
CA PRO A 565 -17.86 7.08 -20.19
C PRO A 565 -19.32 7.56 -20.35
N LEU A 566 -19.50 8.66 -21.10
CA LEU A 566 -20.84 9.19 -21.45
C LEU A 566 -21.69 8.08 -22.09
N PRO A 567 -23.00 7.96 -21.76
CA PRO A 567 -23.87 6.98 -22.39
C PRO A 567 -23.85 7.07 -23.92
N LEU A 568 -23.97 5.91 -24.59
CA LEU A 568 -23.87 5.80 -26.04
C LEU A 568 -24.87 6.70 -26.78
N PRO A 569 -26.17 6.77 -26.40
CA PRO A 569 -27.14 7.61 -27.10
C PRO A 569 -26.77 9.09 -27.09
N PHE A 570 -26.27 9.60 -25.95
CA PHE A 570 -25.83 10.99 -25.84
C PHE A 570 -24.56 11.26 -26.64
N SER A 571 -23.63 10.28 -26.69
CA SER A 571 -22.40 10.41 -27.50
C SER A 571 -22.73 10.51 -28.99
N VAL A 572 -23.66 9.67 -29.47
CA VAL A 572 -24.16 9.72 -30.85
C VAL A 572 -24.90 11.03 -31.12
N ALA A 573 -25.75 11.48 -30.20
CA ALA A 573 -26.48 12.74 -30.33
C ALA A 573 -25.53 13.96 -30.44
N VAL A 574 -24.47 14.03 -29.63
CA VAL A 574 -23.48 15.11 -29.71
C VAL A 574 -22.78 15.11 -31.08
N VAL A 575 -22.34 13.94 -31.57
CA VAL A 575 -21.72 13.82 -32.90
C VAL A 575 -22.70 14.24 -34.00
N ALA A 576 -23.95 13.78 -33.95
CA ALA A 576 -24.97 14.17 -34.91
C ALA A 576 -25.24 15.67 -34.90
N LEU A 577 -25.42 16.28 -33.72
CA LEU A 577 -25.67 17.72 -33.57
C LEU A 577 -24.51 18.56 -34.09
N THR A 578 -23.26 18.22 -33.77
CA THR A 578 -22.08 18.93 -34.32
C THR A 578 -22.00 18.83 -35.84
N THR A 579 -22.35 17.67 -36.40
CA THR A 579 -22.39 17.45 -37.86
C THR A 579 -23.50 18.28 -38.53
N VAL A 580 -24.69 18.35 -37.92
CA VAL A 580 -25.81 19.19 -38.41
C VAL A 580 -25.46 20.67 -38.33
N VAL A 581 -24.83 21.12 -37.24
CA VAL A 581 -24.34 22.50 -37.10
C VAL A 581 -23.35 22.85 -38.22
N ALA A 582 -22.43 21.95 -38.56
CA ALA A 582 -21.48 22.16 -39.64
C ALA A 582 -22.16 22.24 -41.02
N ALA A 583 -23.12 21.34 -41.30
CA ALA A 583 -23.89 21.39 -42.54
C ALA A 583 -24.68 22.69 -42.66
N LEU A 584 -25.38 23.08 -41.60
CA LEU A 584 -26.25 24.26 -41.55
C LEU A 584 -25.46 25.56 -41.71
N MET A 585 -24.32 25.69 -41.03
CA MET A 585 -23.47 26.87 -41.18
C MET A 585 -22.81 26.93 -42.57
N GLY A 586 -22.46 25.78 -43.15
CA GLY A 586 -21.90 25.71 -44.49
C GLY A 586 -22.79 26.29 -45.59
N THR A 587 -24.12 26.35 -45.39
CA THR A 587 -25.06 26.94 -46.36
C THR A 587 -25.02 28.47 -46.40
N ILE A 588 -24.54 29.12 -45.34
CA ILE A 588 -24.59 30.59 -45.18
C ILE A 588 -23.24 31.28 -45.16
N ILE A 589 -22.15 30.54 -44.97
CA ILE A 589 -20.81 31.11 -44.83
C ILE A 589 -20.26 31.57 -46.20
N PRO A 590 -19.70 32.79 -46.33
CA PRO A 590 -19.00 33.24 -47.55
C PRO A 590 -17.78 32.37 -47.89
N GLN A 591 -17.31 32.38 -49.15
CA GLN A 591 -16.16 31.57 -49.56
C GLN A 591 -14.87 31.91 -48.78
N ASP A 592 -14.75 33.15 -48.31
CA ASP A 592 -13.62 33.64 -47.49
C ASP A 592 -13.98 33.64 -46.00
N ALA A 593 -14.17 32.44 -45.46
CA ALA A 593 -14.92 32.19 -44.22
C ALA A 593 -14.33 32.73 -42.89
N GLY A 594 -13.12 33.31 -42.87
CA GLY A 594 -12.40 33.86 -41.71
C GLY A 594 -13.00 33.55 -40.31
N TYR A 595 -13.52 34.57 -39.63
CA TYR A 595 -14.19 34.41 -38.33
C TYR A 595 -15.65 33.88 -38.41
N PHE A 596 -16.25 33.83 -39.60
CA PHE A 596 -17.59 33.22 -39.83
C PHE A 596 -17.59 31.71 -39.61
N ALA A 597 -16.41 31.07 -39.68
CA ALA A 597 -16.17 29.67 -39.40
C ALA A 597 -16.13 29.29 -37.89
N TRP A 598 -16.64 30.15 -37.00
CA TRP A 598 -16.65 29.94 -35.53
C TRP A 598 -17.14 28.55 -35.10
N HIS A 599 -18.12 28.00 -35.83
CA HIS A 599 -18.75 26.72 -35.55
C HIS A 599 -17.78 25.52 -35.63
N PHE A 600 -16.73 25.55 -36.47
CA PHE A 600 -15.73 24.48 -36.50
C PHE A 600 -14.92 24.42 -35.21
N GLY A 601 -14.50 25.58 -34.69
CA GLY A 601 -13.84 25.69 -33.40
C GLY A 601 -14.74 25.22 -32.26
N ALA A 602 -15.99 25.68 -32.26
CA ALA A 602 -17.00 25.30 -31.27
C ALA A 602 -17.23 23.78 -31.24
N ASN A 603 -17.50 23.18 -32.40
CA ASN A 603 -17.72 21.73 -32.54
C ASN A 603 -16.50 20.92 -32.09
N THR A 604 -15.30 21.33 -32.49
CA THR A 604 -14.05 20.66 -32.11
C THR A 604 -13.88 20.59 -30.59
N LEU A 605 -14.26 21.66 -29.88
CA LEU A 605 -14.19 21.71 -28.42
C LEU A 605 -15.20 20.78 -27.75
N LEU A 606 -16.40 20.60 -28.32
CA LEU A 606 -17.36 19.59 -27.86
C LEU A 606 -16.86 18.15 -28.09
N LEU A 607 -16.26 17.89 -29.26
CA LEU A 607 -15.67 16.59 -29.58
C LEU A 607 -14.50 16.27 -28.63
N LEU A 608 -13.66 17.26 -28.32
CA LEU A 608 -12.62 17.11 -27.32
C LEU A 608 -13.22 16.77 -25.94
N GLY A 609 -14.27 17.48 -25.51
CA GLY A 609 -15.01 17.18 -24.28
C GLY A 609 -15.56 15.74 -24.25
N LEU A 610 -16.04 15.23 -25.38
CA LEU A 610 -16.50 13.84 -25.53
C LEU A 610 -15.34 12.84 -25.38
N GLY A 611 -14.18 13.16 -25.94
CA GLY A 611 -12.94 12.39 -25.73
C GLY A 611 -12.55 12.28 -24.26
N LEU A 612 -12.63 13.40 -23.52
CA LEU A 612 -12.37 13.45 -22.08
C LEU A 612 -13.39 12.68 -21.24
N ARG A 613 -14.64 12.63 -21.70
CA ARG A 613 -15.70 11.78 -21.14
C ARG A 613 -15.53 10.31 -21.55
N GLY A 614 -14.34 9.89 -21.96
CA GLY A 614 -13.98 8.49 -22.22
C GLY A 614 -14.45 7.95 -23.57
N ARG A 615 -14.84 8.82 -24.52
CA ARG A 615 -15.35 8.45 -25.85
C ARG A 615 -14.46 8.99 -26.97
N ILE A 616 -13.15 8.74 -26.87
CA ILE A 616 -12.14 9.21 -27.84
C ILE A 616 -12.49 8.80 -29.29
N ALA A 617 -12.97 7.57 -29.50
CA ALA A 617 -13.38 7.12 -30.84
C ALA A 617 -14.51 7.99 -31.43
N PHE A 618 -15.50 8.37 -30.62
CA PHE A 618 -16.60 9.23 -31.08
C PHE A 618 -16.14 10.67 -31.37
N ALA A 619 -15.14 11.17 -30.63
CA ALA A 619 -14.54 12.47 -30.93
C ALA A 619 -13.92 12.49 -32.34
N TRP A 620 -13.19 11.44 -32.71
CA TRP A 620 -12.61 11.29 -34.05
C TRP A 620 -13.66 11.01 -35.13
N ILE A 621 -14.67 10.19 -34.84
CA ILE A 621 -15.80 9.98 -35.76
C ILE A 621 -16.50 11.31 -36.07
N GLY A 622 -16.76 12.14 -35.05
CA GLY A 622 -17.34 13.46 -35.25
C GLY A 622 -16.42 14.41 -36.01
N MET A 623 -15.10 14.36 -35.77
CA MET A 623 -14.14 15.15 -36.54
C MET A 623 -14.16 14.77 -38.03
N VAL A 624 -14.12 13.48 -38.34
CA VAL A 624 -14.21 12.98 -39.72
C VAL A 624 -15.55 13.35 -40.35
N ALA A 625 -16.67 13.17 -39.64
CA ALA A 625 -18.00 13.54 -40.12
C ALA A 625 -18.08 15.04 -40.44
N MET A 626 -17.52 15.90 -39.59
CA MET A 626 -17.47 17.34 -39.80
C MET A 626 -16.64 17.73 -41.03
N VAL A 627 -15.48 17.11 -41.24
CA VAL A 627 -14.64 17.31 -42.43
C VAL A 627 -15.35 16.86 -43.71
N VAL A 628 -15.98 15.68 -43.68
CA VAL A 628 -16.73 15.14 -44.83
C VAL A 628 -17.90 16.03 -45.19
N VAL A 629 -18.68 16.50 -44.21
CA VAL A 629 -19.81 17.40 -44.44
C VAL A 629 -19.35 18.75 -44.98
N ALA A 630 -18.28 19.32 -44.43
CA ALA A 630 -17.73 20.57 -44.95
C ALA A 630 -17.26 20.41 -46.41
N GLY A 631 -16.56 19.32 -46.72
CA GLY A 631 -16.14 19.02 -48.10
C GLY A 631 -17.32 18.80 -49.05
N ALA A 632 -18.39 18.13 -48.59
CA ALA A 632 -19.60 17.94 -49.38
C ALA A 632 -20.31 19.26 -49.66
N VAL A 633 -20.44 20.13 -48.66
CA VAL A 633 -21.01 21.48 -48.83
C VAL A 633 -20.17 22.30 -49.80
N MET A 634 -18.83 22.23 -49.69
CA MET A 634 -17.94 22.93 -50.59
C MET A 634 -18.09 22.44 -52.04
N ALA A 635 -18.17 21.13 -52.25
CA ALA A 635 -18.41 20.53 -53.56
C ALA A 635 -19.77 20.96 -54.14
N LEU A 636 -20.82 21.00 -53.31
CA LEU A 636 -22.16 21.46 -53.73
C LEU A 636 -22.22 22.94 -54.09
N ARG A 637 -21.23 23.74 -53.68
CA ARG A 637 -21.12 25.18 -53.95
C ARG A 637 -20.04 25.51 -54.97
N ASP A 638 -19.53 24.50 -55.69
CA ASP A 638 -18.45 24.62 -56.68
C ASP A 638 -17.17 25.30 -56.13
N THR A 639 -16.92 25.14 -54.82
CA THR A 639 -15.68 25.62 -54.17
C THR A 639 -14.57 24.58 -54.23
N SER A 640 -13.34 25.06 -54.39
CA SER A 640 -12.15 24.19 -54.45
C SER A 640 -11.94 23.43 -53.13
N LEU A 641 -11.86 22.10 -53.23
CA LEU A 641 -11.53 21.22 -52.10
C LEU A 641 -10.08 21.41 -51.60
N ALA A 642 -9.23 22.11 -52.34
CA ALA A 642 -7.84 22.38 -51.93
C ALA A 642 -7.74 23.25 -50.66
N ALA A 643 -8.79 24.00 -50.32
CA ALA A 643 -8.84 24.80 -49.10
C ALA A 643 -9.22 24.00 -47.83
N LEU A 644 -9.66 22.74 -47.97
CA LEU A 644 -10.08 21.89 -46.84
C LEU A 644 -9.00 21.74 -45.74
N PRO A 645 -7.73 21.45 -46.06
CA PRO A 645 -6.70 21.32 -45.02
C PRO A 645 -6.62 22.57 -44.13
N GLY A 646 -6.50 23.76 -44.73
CA GLY A 646 -6.38 25.02 -43.98
C GLY A 646 -7.57 25.32 -43.06
N LEU A 647 -8.78 24.83 -43.38
CA LEU A 647 -9.96 24.97 -42.53
C LEU A 647 -9.92 24.06 -41.28
N PHE A 648 -9.22 22.93 -41.35
CA PHE A 648 -9.24 21.91 -40.31
C PHE A 648 -7.91 21.65 -39.61
N ASP A 649 -6.78 22.16 -40.12
CA ASP A 649 -5.45 21.92 -39.56
C ASP A 649 -5.40 22.21 -38.05
N ARG A 650 -5.94 23.37 -37.63
CA ARG A 650 -6.07 23.73 -36.21
C ARG A 650 -6.98 22.78 -35.42
N ASN A 651 -8.11 22.41 -36.00
CA ASN A 651 -9.15 21.61 -35.32
C ASN A 651 -8.67 20.18 -35.06
N VAL A 652 -7.98 19.59 -36.03
CA VAL A 652 -7.34 18.27 -35.91
C VAL A 652 -6.25 18.28 -34.84
N ALA A 653 -5.41 19.33 -34.80
CA ALA A 653 -4.37 19.49 -33.79
C ALA A 653 -4.92 19.41 -32.36
N VAL A 654 -6.05 20.09 -32.10
CA VAL A 654 -6.69 20.14 -30.77
C VAL A 654 -7.17 18.76 -30.33
N VAL A 655 -7.83 18.00 -31.20
CA VAL A 655 -8.30 16.64 -30.88
C VAL A 655 -7.13 15.69 -30.67
N LEU A 656 -6.05 15.85 -31.45
CA LEU A 656 -4.83 15.06 -31.30
C LEU A 656 -4.16 15.29 -29.94
N VAL A 657 -3.87 16.55 -29.59
CA VAL A 657 -3.27 16.93 -28.30
C VAL A 657 -4.14 16.45 -27.14
N GLY A 658 -5.45 16.65 -27.25
CA GLY A 658 -6.44 16.16 -26.28
C GLY A 658 -6.44 14.64 -26.11
N THR A 659 -6.30 13.89 -27.21
CA THR A 659 -6.21 12.43 -27.21
C THR A 659 -4.94 11.96 -26.50
N VAL A 660 -3.79 12.57 -26.81
CA VAL A 660 -2.51 12.27 -26.16
C VAL A 660 -2.58 12.54 -24.66
N ALA A 661 -3.13 13.69 -24.26
CA ALA A 661 -3.30 14.05 -22.85
C ALA A 661 -4.23 13.06 -22.11
N ALA A 662 -5.36 12.68 -22.72
CA ALA A 662 -6.30 11.72 -22.14
C ALA A 662 -5.67 10.32 -21.99
N PHE A 663 -4.90 9.86 -22.98
CA PHE A 663 -4.21 8.58 -22.95
C PHE A 663 -3.08 8.58 -21.90
N ALA A 664 -2.25 9.63 -21.88
CA ALA A 664 -1.17 9.80 -20.92
C ALA A 664 -1.73 9.80 -19.48
N LEU A 665 -2.86 10.48 -19.26
CA LEU A 665 -3.55 10.48 -17.97
C LEU A 665 -4.02 9.08 -17.56
N LYS A 666 -4.76 8.39 -18.45
CA LYS A 666 -5.28 7.04 -18.17
C LYS A 666 -4.15 6.06 -17.85
N ARG A 667 -3.06 6.11 -18.62
CA ARG A 667 -1.86 5.28 -18.40
C ARG A 667 -1.18 5.60 -17.07
N THR A 668 -1.10 6.88 -16.71
CA THR A 668 -0.46 7.35 -15.47
C THR A 668 -1.25 6.94 -14.24
N ILE A 669 -2.57 7.12 -14.25
CA ILE A 669 -3.44 6.68 -13.15
C ILE A 669 -3.30 5.17 -12.92
N ASN A 670 -3.39 4.37 -13.99
CA ASN A 670 -3.31 2.91 -13.90
C ASN A 670 -1.95 2.41 -13.37
N ARG A 671 -0.83 3.00 -13.83
CA ARG A 671 0.51 2.66 -13.31
C ARG A 671 0.72 3.11 -11.87
N THR A 672 0.11 4.22 -11.47
CA THR A 672 0.24 4.76 -10.12
C THR A 672 -0.45 3.88 -9.10
N LEU A 673 -1.69 3.46 -9.40
CA LEU A 673 -2.43 2.51 -8.58
C LEU A 673 -1.69 1.17 -8.42
N ALA A 674 -0.97 0.70 -9.45
CA ALA A 674 -0.21 -0.56 -9.36
C ALA A 674 1.02 -0.45 -8.43
N ILE A 675 1.79 0.64 -8.56
CA ILE A 675 3.00 0.86 -7.76
C ILE A 675 2.66 1.20 -6.30
N GLU A 676 1.61 1.99 -6.08
CA GLU A 676 1.18 2.36 -4.73
C GLU A 676 0.62 1.16 -3.97
N ARG A 677 -0.17 0.29 -4.61
CA ARG A 677 -0.60 -0.98 -3.97
C ARG A 677 0.58 -1.80 -3.44
N ALA A 678 1.69 -1.85 -4.17
CA ALA A 678 2.88 -2.58 -3.74
C ALA A 678 3.60 -1.92 -2.56
N ARG A 679 3.70 -0.58 -2.52
CA ARG A 679 4.29 0.15 -1.39
C ARG A 679 3.39 0.17 -0.15
N ASP A 680 2.09 0.28 -0.36
CA ASP A 680 1.08 0.33 0.69
C ASP A 680 0.97 -1.01 1.41
N ALA A 681 1.10 -2.13 0.68
CA ALA A 681 1.17 -3.46 1.28
C ALA A 681 2.33 -3.59 2.28
N GLY A 682 3.49 -2.97 2.00
CA GLY A 682 4.63 -2.96 2.91
C GLY A 682 4.40 -2.12 4.17
N ALA A 683 3.76 -0.95 4.04
CA ALA A 683 3.44 -0.09 5.18
C ALA A 683 2.36 -0.72 6.09
N VAL A 684 1.29 -1.24 5.49
CA VAL A 684 0.21 -1.95 6.20
C VAL A 684 0.75 -3.18 6.94
N ARG A 685 1.65 -3.94 6.31
CA ARG A 685 2.30 -5.09 6.95
C ARG A 685 3.18 -4.67 8.13
N ARG A 686 3.98 -3.60 8.00
CA ARG A 686 4.80 -3.09 9.11
C ARG A 686 3.96 -2.63 10.29
N ALA A 687 2.85 -1.94 10.03
CA ALA A 687 1.90 -1.55 11.08
C ALA A 687 1.32 -2.78 11.80
N GLY A 688 0.93 -3.82 11.05
CA GLY A 688 0.46 -5.09 11.62
C GLY A 688 1.52 -5.80 12.48
N LEU A 689 2.76 -5.90 11.99
CA LEU A 689 3.86 -6.55 12.72
C LEU A 689 4.22 -5.79 14.01
N ALA A 690 4.33 -4.47 13.95
CA ALA A 690 4.61 -3.65 15.13
C ALA A 690 3.48 -3.78 16.16
N ALA A 691 2.22 -3.73 15.73
CA ALA A 691 1.08 -3.90 16.61
C ALA A 691 1.00 -5.29 17.25
N ALA A 692 1.43 -6.34 16.54
CA ALA A 692 1.53 -7.70 17.07
C ALA A 692 2.62 -7.81 18.15
N SER A 693 3.81 -7.27 17.89
CA SER A 693 4.92 -7.25 18.85
C SER A 693 4.53 -6.51 20.13
N ASP A 694 3.98 -5.29 19.99
CA ASP A 694 3.57 -4.48 21.13
C ASP A 694 2.54 -5.19 22.03
N GLU A 695 1.56 -5.87 21.41
CA GLU A 695 0.53 -6.59 22.16
C GLU A 695 1.06 -7.87 22.80
N ARG A 696 1.94 -8.61 22.10
CA ARG A 696 2.67 -9.76 22.68
C ARG A 696 3.39 -9.36 23.96
N ASP A 697 4.19 -8.30 23.89
CA ASP A 697 5.00 -7.86 25.02
C ASP A 697 4.13 -7.38 26.20
N ARG A 698 2.98 -6.75 25.92
CA ARG A 698 2.00 -6.39 26.96
C ARG A 698 1.35 -7.60 27.62
N ILE A 699 1.09 -8.68 26.87
CA ILE A 699 0.52 -9.91 27.43
C ILE A 699 1.57 -10.61 28.28
N LEU A 700 2.79 -10.77 27.77
CA LEU A 700 3.90 -11.41 28.48
C LEU A 700 4.20 -10.69 29.80
N ARG A 701 4.36 -9.36 29.80
CA ARG A 701 4.59 -8.58 31.04
C ARG A 701 3.50 -8.78 32.09
N ARG A 702 2.22 -8.82 31.67
CA ARG A 702 1.09 -9.07 32.58
C ARG A 702 1.09 -10.49 33.12
N PHE A 703 1.43 -11.45 32.27
CA PHE A 703 1.53 -12.86 32.63
C PHE A 703 2.66 -13.10 33.62
N GLU A 704 3.87 -12.58 33.36
CA GLU A 704 5.04 -12.71 34.23
C GLU A 704 4.74 -12.21 35.66
N ALA A 705 4.05 -11.07 35.79
CA ALA A 705 3.69 -10.51 37.08
C ALA A 705 2.74 -11.40 37.92
N SER A 706 1.97 -12.29 37.28
CA SER A 706 0.93 -13.07 37.94
C SER A 706 1.28 -14.56 38.11
N ALA A 707 1.85 -15.19 37.08
CA ALA A 707 2.04 -16.64 37.03
C ALA A 707 3.44 -17.09 37.45
N LEU A 708 4.47 -16.30 37.15
CA LEU A 708 5.87 -16.66 37.38
C LEU A 708 6.21 -16.89 38.87
N PRO A 709 5.71 -16.08 39.83
CA PRO A 709 5.97 -16.32 41.25
C PRO A 709 5.45 -17.68 41.72
N VAL A 710 4.27 -18.08 41.25
CA VAL A 710 3.61 -19.32 41.65
C VAL A 710 4.26 -20.54 41.00
N LEU A 711 4.66 -20.45 39.73
CA LEU A 711 5.41 -21.53 39.07
C LEU A 711 6.76 -21.77 39.74
N ARG A 712 7.46 -20.71 40.18
CA ARG A 712 8.72 -20.83 40.94
C ARG A 712 8.50 -21.48 42.31
N GLU A 713 7.41 -21.14 43.00
CA GLU A 713 7.02 -21.79 44.26
C GLU A 713 6.78 -23.29 44.07
N ILE A 714 6.03 -23.70 43.03
CA ILE A 714 5.77 -25.11 42.70
C ILE A 714 7.06 -25.84 42.31
N ALA A 715 7.97 -25.19 41.58
CA ALA A 715 9.25 -25.77 41.18
C ALA A 715 10.20 -26.00 42.38
N ALA A 716 10.11 -25.16 43.40
CA ALA A 716 10.91 -25.26 44.63
C ALA A 716 10.31 -26.23 45.67
N ASP A 717 9.02 -26.59 45.55
CA ASP A 717 8.31 -27.48 46.47
C ASP A 717 8.97 -28.88 46.48
N GLY A 718 9.65 -29.22 47.58
CA GLY A 718 10.34 -30.51 47.79
C GLY A 718 11.88 -30.47 47.80
N VAL A 719 12.53 -29.32 47.55
CA VAL A 719 14.00 -29.19 47.64
C VAL A 719 14.49 -29.23 49.10
N ASP A 720 13.68 -28.75 50.04
CA ASP A 720 14.03 -28.71 51.47
C ASP A 720 13.97 -30.08 52.16
N ALA A 721 13.18 -31.04 51.64
CA ALA A 721 13.07 -32.38 52.24
C ALA A 721 14.26 -33.30 51.89
N ALA A 722 14.95 -33.04 50.77
CA ALA A 722 16.10 -33.84 50.34
C ALA A 722 17.44 -33.34 50.93
N ALA A 723 17.53 -32.05 51.28
CA ALA A 723 18.73 -31.47 51.90
C ALA A 723 18.89 -31.81 53.40
N GLY A 724 17.82 -32.24 54.07
CA GLY A 724 17.83 -32.63 55.49
C GLY A 724 17.99 -34.14 55.76
N GLY A 725 18.25 -34.96 54.73
CA GLY A 725 18.23 -36.43 54.85
C GLY A 725 19.58 -37.10 55.14
N ALA A 726 20.63 -36.35 55.50
CA ALA A 726 21.97 -36.91 55.66
C ALA A 726 22.74 -36.33 56.85
N ASP A 727 22.10 -36.18 58.01
CA ASP A 727 22.76 -36.33 59.30
C ASP A 727 21.69 -36.52 60.37
N ASP A 728 21.69 -37.66 61.05
CA ASP A 728 21.27 -37.81 62.45
C ASP A 728 21.25 -39.30 62.81
N GLY A 729 22.37 -39.73 63.40
CA GLY A 729 22.36 -40.83 64.36
C GLY A 729 21.67 -40.39 65.65
N GLU A 730 20.72 -41.20 66.09
CA GLU A 730 20.42 -41.49 67.49
C GLU A 730 19.90 -40.35 68.38
N VAL A 731 18.56 -40.18 68.46
CA VAL A 731 17.86 -39.92 69.75
C VAL A 731 16.43 -40.51 69.70
N ILE A 732 16.16 -41.53 70.52
CA ILE A 732 14.81 -42.04 70.80
C ILE A 732 14.34 -41.46 72.14
N GLY A 733 13.14 -40.85 72.17
CA GLY A 733 12.31 -40.84 73.39
C GLY A 733 11.81 -39.50 73.93
N ALA A 734 11.30 -38.57 73.10
CA ALA A 734 10.41 -37.49 73.56
C ALA A 734 9.60 -36.80 72.43
N ALA A 735 9.51 -37.40 71.23
CA ALA A 735 9.20 -36.66 70.00
C ALA A 735 7.86 -36.99 69.33
N THR A 736 6.95 -37.78 69.92
CA THR A 736 5.71 -38.15 69.23
C THR A 736 4.69 -37.01 69.16
N ALA A 737 4.53 -36.23 70.23
CA ALA A 737 3.61 -35.07 70.22
C ALA A 737 4.15 -33.89 69.39
N ASP A 738 5.47 -33.65 69.41
CA ASP A 738 6.11 -32.58 68.63
C ASP A 738 6.25 -32.96 67.14
N ALA A 739 6.40 -34.25 66.82
CA ALA A 739 6.32 -34.74 65.44
C ALA A 739 4.89 -34.75 64.91
N GLU A 740 3.88 -35.14 65.69
CA GLU A 740 2.47 -35.03 65.30
C GLU A 740 2.06 -33.57 65.08
N ALA A 741 2.44 -32.65 65.99
CA ALA A 741 2.20 -31.22 65.82
C ALA A 741 2.93 -30.62 64.59
N ARG A 742 4.16 -31.07 64.29
CA ARG A 742 4.90 -30.69 63.07
C ARG A 742 4.28 -31.25 61.79
N VAL A 743 3.77 -32.48 61.83
CA VAL A 743 3.07 -33.11 60.70
C VAL A 743 1.73 -32.43 60.44
N GLU A 744 1.00 -32.06 61.50
CA GLU A 744 -0.30 -31.39 61.41
C GLU A 744 -0.14 -29.93 60.91
N THR A 745 0.85 -29.19 61.43
CA THR A 745 1.20 -27.85 60.91
C THR A 745 1.76 -27.88 59.47
N SER A 746 2.52 -28.91 59.09
CA SER A 746 2.97 -29.11 57.70
C SER A 746 1.81 -29.45 56.77
N ALA A 747 0.83 -30.23 57.21
CA ALA A 747 -0.35 -30.59 56.42
C ALA A 747 -1.26 -29.38 56.20
N GLU A 748 -1.47 -28.54 57.22
CA GLU A 748 -2.20 -27.28 57.11
C GLU A 748 -1.50 -26.27 56.18
N ALA A 749 -0.17 -26.19 56.24
CA ALA A 749 0.63 -25.34 55.35
C ALA A 749 0.56 -25.78 53.88
N ASP A 750 0.60 -27.09 53.62
CA ASP A 750 0.43 -27.66 52.28
C ASP A 750 -0.99 -27.43 51.73
N ASP A 751 -2.01 -27.56 52.58
CA ASP A 751 -3.39 -27.22 52.21
C ASP A 751 -3.58 -25.74 51.91
N ALA A 752 -2.90 -24.86 52.64
CA ALA A 752 -2.90 -23.43 52.36
C ALA A 752 -2.21 -23.11 51.01
N ARG A 753 -1.08 -23.78 50.70
CA ARG A 753 -0.37 -23.65 49.41
C ARG A 753 -1.24 -24.05 48.22
N ARG A 754 -1.86 -25.24 48.28
CA ARG A 754 -2.72 -25.76 47.21
C ARG A 754 -3.92 -24.87 46.94
N ARG A 755 -4.56 -24.34 48.00
CA ARG A 755 -5.66 -23.38 47.87
C ARG A 755 -5.21 -22.09 47.18
N ARG A 756 -4.00 -21.59 47.45
CA ARG A 756 -3.44 -20.43 46.74
C ARG A 756 -3.19 -20.72 45.26
N TRP A 757 -2.65 -21.90 44.92
CA TRP A 757 -2.41 -22.26 43.52
C TRP A 757 -3.70 -22.40 42.71
N LEU A 758 -4.73 -23.03 43.28
CA LEU A 758 -6.07 -23.11 42.70
C LEU A 758 -6.72 -21.72 42.55
N ALA A 759 -6.50 -20.81 43.52
CA ALA A 759 -6.99 -19.44 43.41
C ALA A 759 -6.31 -18.67 42.27
N THR A 760 -4.99 -18.80 42.12
CA THR A 760 -4.25 -18.18 41.00
C THR A 760 -4.69 -18.75 39.65
N GLU A 761 -4.91 -20.05 39.57
CA GLU A 761 -5.45 -20.71 38.37
C GLU A 761 -6.82 -20.17 37.99
N ALA A 762 -7.73 -20.07 38.95
CA ALA A 762 -9.08 -19.54 38.72
C ALA A 762 -9.04 -18.08 38.25
N VAL A 763 -8.16 -17.26 38.84
CA VAL A 763 -7.95 -15.86 38.40
C VAL A 763 -7.41 -15.78 36.98
N LEU A 764 -6.44 -16.63 36.61
CA LEU A 764 -5.89 -16.67 35.25
C LEU A 764 -6.93 -17.18 34.24
N ARG A 765 -7.74 -18.17 34.62
CA ARG A 765 -8.82 -18.70 33.78
C ARG A 765 -9.91 -17.68 33.51
N ASP A 766 -10.35 -16.92 34.52
CA ASP A 766 -11.34 -15.87 34.34
C ASP A 766 -10.81 -14.75 33.46
N ARG A 767 -9.54 -14.38 33.61
CA ARG A 767 -8.88 -13.36 32.77
C ARG A 767 -8.92 -13.71 31.28
N ILE A 768 -8.77 -14.98 30.96
CA ILE A 768 -8.82 -15.49 29.59
C ILE A 768 -10.27 -15.53 29.10
N ARG A 769 -11.19 -16.08 29.92
CA ARG A 769 -12.60 -16.27 29.54
C ARG A 769 -13.44 -15.00 29.54
N ALA A 770 -13.04 -13.97 30.28
CA ALA A 770 -13.84 -12.77 30.49
C ALA A 770 -12.97 -11.50 30.58
N ARG A 771 -12.14 -11.27 29.56
CA ARG A 771 -11.14 -10.18 29.52
C ARG A 771 -11.76 -8.79 29.70
N ALA A 772 -12.98 -8.56 29.19
CA ALA A 772 -13.69 -7.28 29.34
C ALA A 772 -14.20 -7.04 30.77
N LEU A 773 -14.33 -8.09 31.58
CA LEU A 773 -14.82 -8.06 32.95
C LEU A 773 -13.69 -8.11 34.00
N ASP A 774 -12.46 -8.45 33.59
CA ASP A 774 -11.28 -8.39 34.46
C ASP A 774 -10.78 -6.95 34.66
N VAL A 775 -11.58 -6.13 35.32
CA VAL A 775 -11.26 -4.74 35.67
C VAL A 775 -11.83 -4.39 37.04
N GLU A 776 -11.25 -3.39 37.70
CA GLU A 776 -11.77 -2.89 38.98
C GLU A 776 -13.07 -2.09 38.73
N PRO A 777 -14.09 -2.16 39.60
CA PRO A 777 -14.15 -2.85 40.92
C PRO A 777 -14.51 -4.34 40.91
N LEU A 778 -14.89 -4.93 39.76
CA LEU A 778 -15.38 -6.31 39.72
C LEU A 778 -14.30 -7.33 40.08
N ARG A 779 -13.07 -7.13 39.63
CA ARG A 779 -11.93 -7.99 39.99
C ARG A 779 -11.74 -8.10 41.51
N GLY A 780 -11.78 -6.97 42.22
CA GLY A 780 -11.69 -6.93 43.68
C GLY A 780 -12.87 -7.65 44.36
N ALA A 781 -14.09 -7.49 43.85
CA ALA A 781 -15.27 -8.17 44.38
C ALA A 781 -15.22 -9.69 44.19
N VAL A 782 -14.78 -10.17 43.02
CA VAL A 782 -14.59 -11.62 42.75
C VAL A 782 -13.57 -12.22 43.72
N ARG A 783 -12.47 -11.51 43.98
CA ARG A 783 -11.46 -11.95 44.95
C ARG A 783 -12.04 -12.06 46.36
N ARG A 784 -12.72 -11.02 46.86
CA ARG A 784 -13.38 -11.03 48.17
C ARG A 784 -14.42 -12.14 48.29
N ALA A 785 -15.22 -12.36 47.25
CA ALA A 785 -16.21 -13.44 47.23
C ALA A 785 -15.54 -14.82 47.38
N ARG A 786 -14.45 -15.06 46.65
CA ARG A 786 -13.68 -16.30 46.76
C ARG A 786 -13.02 -16.49 48.14
N GLU A 787 -12.54 -15.42 48.75
CA GLU A 787 -12.01 -15.43 50.13
C GLU A 787 -13.09 -15.83 51.16
N ARG A 788 -14.35 -15.49 50.90
CA ARG A 788 -15.52 -15.95 51.69
C ARG A 788 -15.93 -17.40 51.40
N GLY A 789 -15.30 -18.07 50.44
CA GLY A 789 -15.61 -19.45 50.04
C GLY A 789 -16.62 -19.59 48.89
N LEU A 790 -17.03 -18.50 48.24
CA LEU A 790 -17.90 -18.58 47.04
C LEU A 790 -17.12 -19.10 45.83
N ARG A 791 -17.72 -20.06 45.11
CA ARG A 791 -17.25 -20.45 43.78
C ARG A 791 -17.81 -19.50 42.73
N VAL A 792 -16.98 -18.53 42.32
CA VAL A 792 -17.33 -17.54 41.30
C VAL A 792 -16.82 -17.97 39.92
N VAL A 793 -17.67 -17.92 38.90
CA VAL A 793 -17.31 -18.12 37.49
C VAL A 793 -17.59 -16.85 36.72
N VAL A 794 -16.61 -16.33 35.96
CA VAL A 794 -16.79 -15.14 35.12
C VAL A 794 -16.70 -15.55 33.64
N LEU A 795 -17.67 -15.12 32.83
CA LEU A 795 -17.78 -15.48 31.41
C LEU A 795 -18.10 -14.25 30.56
N ASP A 796 -17.48 -14.16 29.40
CA ASP A 796 -17.81 -13.17 28.37
C ASP A 796 -18.19 -13.87 27.05
N ASP A 797 -19.49 -13.92 26.77
CA ASP A 797 -20.06 -14.44 25.53
C ASP A 797 -20.62 -13.30 24.66
N ALA A 798 -20.14 -12.06 24.85
CA ALA A 798 -20.54 -10.92 24.03
C ALA A 798 -20.05 -11.00 22.58
N GLY A 799 -18.98 -11.78 22.32
CA GLY A 799 -18.29 -11.81 21.04
C GLY A 799 -17.66 -10.46 20.70
N ASP A 800 -17.82 -10.03 19.43
CA ASP A 800 -17.27 -8.77 18.90
C ASP A 800 -18.14 -7.52 19.21
N ALA A 801 -19.16 -7.65 20.06
CA ALA A 801 -20.09 -6.56 20.35
C ALA A 801 -19.42 -5.44 21.18
N THR A 802 -19.29 -4.24 20.60
CA THR A 802 -18.66 -3.08 21.25
C THR A 802 -19.66 -2.25 22.05
N VAL A 803 -19.36 -2.00 23.34
CA VAL A 803 -20.13 -1.11 24.23
C VAL A 803 -19.37 0.19 24.47
N PRO A 804 -20.04 1.35 24.54
CA PRO A 804 -19.41 2.56 25.06
C PRO A 804 -18.89 2.33 26.49
N ALA A 805 -17.63 2.71 26.75
CA ALA A 805 -16.91 2.40 28.00
C ALA A 805 -17.69 2.76 29.28
N GLU A 806 -18.47 3.85 29.25
CA GLU A 806 -19.30 4.28 30.39
C GLU A 806 -20.39 3.27 30.77
N HIS A 807 -21.03 2.64 29.80
CA HIS A 807 -22.13 1.69 30.07
C HIS A 807 -21.58 0.39 30.64
N LEU A 808 -20.43 -0.07 30.12
CA LEU A 808 -19.71 -1.22 30.66
C LEU A 808 -19.23 -0.95 32.09
N ALA A 809 -18.68 0.25 32.36
CA ALA A 809 -18.24 0.63 33.71
C ALA A 809 -19.38 0.60 34.74
N ARG A 810 -20.58 1.09 34.38
CA ARG A 810 -21.76 1.01 35.27
C ARG A 810 -22.18 -0.43 35.54
N ALA A 811 -22.20 -1.27 34.51
CA ALA A 811 -22.55 -2.69 34.66
C ALA A 811 -21.54 -3.42 35.56
N ILE A 812 -20.24 -3.15 35.40
CA ILE A 812 -19.16 -3.70 36.23
C ILE A 812 -19.34 -3.27 37.70
N ALA A 813 -19.64 -1.99 37.96
CA ALA A 813 -19.85 -1.48 39.30
C ALA A 813 -21.08 -2.12 39.99
N TRP A 814 -22.18 -2.26 39.25
CA TRP A 814 -23.37 -2.99 39.72
C TRP A 814 -23.02 -4.43 40.07
N ALA A 815 -22.37 -5.14 39.16
CA ALA A 815 -21.99 -6.55 39.35
C ALA A 815 -21.08 -6.75 40.56
N ALA A 816 -20.10 -5.86 40.75
CA ALA A 816 -19.22 -5.86 41.91
C ALA A 816 -20.01 -5.73 43.22
N SER A 817 -20.91 -4.74 43.30
CA SER A 817 -21.71 -4.48 44.49
C SER A 817 -22.64 -5.65 44.83
N ARG A 818 -23.17 -6.34 43.82
CA ARG A 818 -24.10 -7.45 44.00
C ARG A 818 -23.38 -8.73 44.40
N LEU A 819 -22.20 -8.99 43.82
CA LEU A 819 -21.36 -10.12 44.17
C LEU A 819 -20.81 -10.01 45.61
N ASP A 820 -20.57 -8.79 46.10
CA ASP A 820 -20.20 -8.57 47.51
C ASP A 820 -21.31 -8.96 48.50
N ARG A 821 -22.58 -8.94 48.08
CA ARG A 821 -23.75 -9.28 48.90
C ARG A 821 -24.29 -10.70 48.70
N GLU A 822 -23.68 -11.50 47.81
CA GLU A 822 -24.19 -12.82 47.46
C GLU A 822 -23.99 -13.83 48.61
N PRO A 823 -25.08 -14.43 49.15
CA PRO A 823 -25.01 -15.40 50.24
C PRO A 823 -24.88 -16.86 49.76
N GLY A 824 -25.13 -17.15 48.48
CA GLY A 824 -25.09 -18.52 47.92
C GLY A 824 -23.68 -19.11 47.82
N PRO A 825 -23.53 -20.45 47.67
CA PRO A 825 -22.22 -21.11 47.58
C PRO A 825 -21.52 -20.94 46.21
N GLU A 826 -22.27 -20.51 45.18
CA GLU A 826 -21.81 -20.33 43.79
C GLU A 826 -22.40 -19.05 43.20
N ALA A 827 -21.64 -18.40 42.31
CA ALA A 827 -22.10 -17.26 41.54
C ALA A 827 -21.49 -17.25 40.14
N THR A 828 -22.29 -17.02 39.10
CA THR A 828 -21.81 -16.86 37.73
C THR A 828 -22.07 -15.44 37.23
N VAL A 829 -21.00 -14.71 36.89
CA VAL A 829 -21.08 -13.39 36.24
C VAL A 829 -20.89 -13.59 34.73
N ARG A 830 -21.89 -13.25 33.92
CA ARG A 830 -21.88 -13.55 32.48
C ARG A 830 -22.28 -12.35 31.63
N LEU A 831 -21.45 -11.95 30.68
CA LEU A 831 -21.80 -10.94 29.68
C LEU A 831 -22.32 -11.63 28.42
N ARG A 832 -23.51 -11.25 27.93
CA ARG A 832 -24.14 -11.87 26.73
C ARG A 832 -24.77 -10.83 25.82
N ALA A 833 -24.71 -11.05 24.51
CA ALA A 833 -25.55 -10.32 23.56
C ALA A 833 -26.99 -10.85 23.62
N SER A 834 -27.96 -9.97 23.90
CA SER A 834 -29.40 -10.24 23.82
C SER A 834 -30.02 -9.30 22.77
N GLY A 835 -31.20 -9.64 22.22
CA GLY A 835 -31.79 -9.09 20.97
C GLY A 835 -32.04 -7.57 20.87
N GLY A 836 -31.43 -6.74 21.71
CA GLY A 836 -31.36 -5.28 21.63
C GLY A 836 -30.16 -4.64 22.35
N GLY A 837 -29.18 -5.41 22.85
CA GLY A 837 -28.04 -4.88 23.62
C GLY A 837 -27.19 -5.97 24.28
N LEU A 838 -26.22 -5.55 25.10
CA LEU A 838 -25.46 -6.46 25.96
C LEU A 838 -26.14 -6.55 27.33
N THR A 839 -26.07 -7.71 27.97
CA THR A 839 -26.64 -7.95 29.30
C THR A 839 -25.60 -8.61 30.18
N LEU A 840 -25.39 -8.08 31.38
CA LEU A 840 -24.52 -8.66 32.39
C LEU A 840 -25.39 -9.35 33.43
N THR A 841 -25.29 -10.68 33.53
CA THR A 841 -26.07 -11.51 34.45
C THR A 841 -25.23 -11.92 35.64
N ILE A 842 -25.81 -11.91 36.84
CA ILE A 842 -25.28 -12.61 38.01
C ILE A 842 -26.29 -13.69 38.39
N ALA A 843 -25.88 -14.95 38.27
CA ALA A 843 -26.65 -16.10 38.74
C ALA A 843 -26.04 -16.64 40.03
N GLY A 844 -26.65 -16.32 41.17
CA GLY A 844 -26.30 -16.81 42.51
C GLY A 844 -27.48 -17.57 43.14
N ALA A 845 -27.92 -17.16 44.33
CA ALA A 845 -29.18 -17.62 44.93
C ALA A 845 -30.41 -17.20 44.09
N ASP A 846 -30.35 -16.01 43.48
CA ASP A 846 -31.31 -15.47 42.51
C ASP A 846 -30.56 -15.09 41.22
N VAL A 847 -31.28 -15.08 40.08
CA VAL A 847 -30.73 -14.62 38.79
C VAL A 847 -31.14 -13.17 38.56
N GLU A 848 -30.16 -12.28 38.54
CA GLU A 848 -30.36 -10.86 38.28
C GLU A 848 -29.63 -10.43 36.99
N GLU A 849 -30.27 -9.59 36.19
CA GLU A 849 -29.71 -9.13 34.91
C GLU A 849 -29.60 -7.60 34.87
N PHE A 850 -28.50 -7.10 34.32
CA PHE A 850 -28.27 -5.68 34.07
C PHE A 850 -28.13 -5.43 32.57
N ALA A 851 -29.10 -4.73 31.97
CA ALA A 851 -29.05 -4.36 30.56
C ALA A 851 -28.09 -3.18 30.34
N LEU A 852 -27.16 -3.31 29.40
CA LEU A 852 -26.18 -2.28 29.03
C LEU A 852 -26.75 -1.27 28.02
N THR A 853 -28.07 -1.16 27.90
CA THR A 853 -28.75 -0.24 26.98
C THR A 853 -28.62 1.21 27.44
N GLY A 854 -28.39 2.12 26.49
CA GLY A 854 -28.37 3.56 26.76
C GLY A 854 -29.76 4.07 27.12
N GLY A 855 -30.01 4.25 28.43
CA GLY A 855 -31.13 5.01 28.97
C GLY A 855 -32.44 4.23 29.17
N ALA A 856 -32.71 3.90 30.42
CA ALA A 856 -33.97 4.11 31.16
C ALA A 856 -34.03 3.10 32.32
N GLU A 857 -34.22 3.62 33.53
CA GLU A 857 -34.55 2.83 34.72
C GLU A 857 -35.73 1.89 34.42
N VAL A 858 -35.52 0.59 34.60
CA VAL A 858 -36.62 -0.32 34.95
C VAL A 858 -36.49 -0.53 36.44
N ALA A 859 -37.18 0.32 37.21
CA ALA A 859 -37.46 0.09 38.60
C ALA A 859 -38.42 -1.11 38.71
N SER A 860 -38.05 -2.10 39.52
CA SER A 860 -38.99 -2.99 40.19
C SER A 860 -39.20 -2.50 41.61
#